data_AF-R7LE32-F1
#
_entry.id   AF-R7LE32-F1
#
_cell.length_a   1.000
_cell.length_b   1.000
_cell.length_c   1.000
_cell.angle_alpha   90.00
_cell.angle_beta   90.00
_cell.angle_gamma   90.00
#
_symmetry.space_group_name_H-M   'P 1'
#
loop_
_entity.id
_entity.type
_entity.pdbx_description
1 polymer ?
#
loop_
_entity_poly.entity_id
_entity_poly.type
_entity_poly.pdbx_seq_one_letter_code
_entity_poly.pdbx_strand_id
1 'polypeptide(L)'
;MLTFYPRLLFKIDVIDVMKKLYFSRIFFSSVLGLAAIPLSAETFLIYKNSGSAASWTEPSTWNTGSYSNPVETEYYPGYYNEETGVDMTDAKVIFPGGNNKDWLTLHVDADLTIGSIGSEWGMFNVTLNMVEQVLKDDNWVDSTLTIKATDPAAETYEFINVGCGITPTSEHTTSSLSFDGGTINLTGLQEGSKGKISAQNLNSTEEQTLPVSLNFSSNTVINSENGLIFSGTTSGDRAEYNVNATINLNGTLNVRKNIGSEETPDWQYNSIELASSSAKATGLYFNINGEVNASTYSHAKNNETNLTGTMNLMGTPVAGDTSVFKVDGENGVFNIKSGGIVNVNTTGADTTYVSAWVREGGTLNVESGGSLFTTSKFKTNSWSGTNTATVNVQNGATITADNFWIGSNSAVNIAGNITATNLNSSFYLYGNTTTVTLQKGGTVSSGYLNLAYSTLIVDKDVAEGSWNLNSGNTVKLDNKKARLVLHSSNVFKSQYGGQETVYIGAALGDMYLDVYTNQDFKSLRFSNNTTRPNENVYTSDLYFYIDPSVTSITFETFANDTLWNDTTLEDICQKHLIFDGFRNGVIYIENPDSKIDYSLISSLNGDWVNFRIEDNYLVADYIPEPAEFAALFGILALGLALCRKRK
;
A
#
# COMPACT_ATOMS: atom_id res chain seq x y z
N MET A 1 -40.75 0.74 -59.15
CA MET A 1 -40.14 -0.10 -58.09
C MET A 1 -38.83 0.58 -57.72
N LEU A 2 -38.84 1.42 -56.69
CA LEU A 2 -37.66 2.11 -56.19
C LEU A 2 -37.85 2.24 -54.67
N THR A 3 -36.96 1.56 -53.97
CA THR A 3 -36.89 1.36 -52.53
C THR A 3 -36.54 2.68 -51.85
N PHE A 4 -37.34 3.11 -50.88
CA PHE A 4 -37.06 4.28 -50.04
C PHE A 4 -36.21 3.85 -48.83
N TYR A 5 -35.09 4.55 -48.59
CA TYR A 5 -34.26 4.40 -47.40
C TYR A 5 -34.53 5.57 -46.42
N PRO A 6 -34.71 5.33 -45.11
CA PRO A 6 -34.88 6.39 -44.12
C PRO A 6 -33.54 7.10 -43.81
N ARG A 7 -33.61 8.41 -43.59
CA ARG A 7 -32.49 9.30 -43.23
C ARG A 7 -32.52 9.60 -41.74
N LEU A 8 -31.38 9.48 -41.04
CA LEU A 8 -31.22 9.92 -39.65
C LEU A 8 -31.03 11.45 -39.64
N LEU A 9 -31.85 12.19 -38.89
CA LEU A 9 -31.87 13.66 -38.87
C LEU A 9 -31.73 14.14 -37.42
N PHE A 10 -30.60 14.75 -37.04
CA PHE A 10 -30.43 15.28 -35.69
C PHE A 10 -31.42 16.43 -35.44
N LYS A 11 -32.29 16.30 -34.44
CA LYS A 11 -33.22 17.36 -34.01
C LYS A 11 -32.63 18.06 -32.78
N ILE A 12 -32.27 19.33 -32.93
CA ILE A 12 -31.90 20.23 -31.82
C ILE A 12 -33.17 21.00 -31.46
N ASP A 13 -33.78 20.73 -30.30
CA ASP A 13 -34.85 21.57 -29.75
C ASP A 13 -34.23 22.66 -28.87
N VAL A 14 -34.23 23.91 -29.36
CA VAL A 14 -33.80 25.09 -28.59
C VAL A 14 -35.03 25.88 -28.17
N ILE A 15 -35.42 25.76 -26.91
CA ILE A 15 -36.01 26.88 -26.15
C ILE A 15 -35.32 26.85 -24.79
N ASP A 16 -34.60 27.93 -24.48
CA ASP A 16 -33.91 28.25 -23.22
C ASP A 16 -34.31 27.39 -22.02
N VAL A 17 -33.53 26.32 -21.77
CA VAL A 17 -33.06 25.77 -20.47
C VAL A 17 -32.27 24.48 -20.78
N MET A 18 -30.96 24.50 -20.54
CA MET A 18 -30.01 23.36 -20.48
C MET A 18 -29.60 22.72 -21.83
N LYS A 19 -28.32 22.91 -22.19
CA LYS A 19 -27.61 22.28 -23.31
C LYS A 19 -27.62 20.74 -23.14
N LYS A 20 -28.44 20.01 -23.91
CA LYS A 20 -28.49 18.53 -23.98
C LYS A 20 -28.30 18.08 -25.43
N LEU A 21 -27.45 17.08 -25.67
CA LEU A 21 -27.31 16.40 -26.97
C LEU A 21 -27.73 14.94 -26.81
N TYR A 22 -28.65 14.46 -27.66
CA TYR A 22 -29.18 13.10 -27.64
C TYR A 22 -28.67 12.30 -28.84
N PHE A 23 -28.23 11.05 -28.63
CA PHE A 23 -27.96 10.08 -29.70
C PHE A 23 -29.14 9.10 -29.80
N SER A 24 -30.11 9.37 -30.69
CA SER A 24 -31.33 8.55 -30.81
C SER A 24 -31.57 8.01 -32.23
N ARG A 25 -32.19 6.82 -32.32
CA ARG A 25 -32.87 6.31 -33.53
C ARG A 25 -34.26 6.97 -33.61
N ILE A 26 -34.54 7.73 -34.69
CA ILE A 26 -35.76 8.54 -34.82
C ILE A 26 -36.86 7.81 -35.60
N PHE A 27 -38.10 7.83 -35.07
CA PHE A 27 -39.36 7.60 -35.81
C PHE A 27 -40.17 8.90 -35.90
N PHE A 28 -40.82 9.15 -37.05
CA PHE A 28 -41.50 10.42 -37.41
C PHE A 28 -43.00 10.49 -37.01
N SER A 29 -43.49 11.71 -36.73
CA SER A 29 -44.76 12.24 -37.26
C SER A 29 -44.77 13.79 -37.29
N SER A 30 -45.69 14.38 -38.05
CA SER A 30 -45.59 15.64 -38.78
C SER A 30 -46.26 16.89 -38.16
N VAL A 31 -45.93 18.06 -38.73
CA VAL A 31 -46.80 19.24 -39.04
C VAL A 31 -46.42 20.62 -38.42
N LEU A 32 -46.23 21.57 -39.36
CA LEU A 32 -46.35 23.05 -39.33
C LEU A 32 -45.20 23.91 -38.78
N GLY A 33 -44.75 24.83 -39.64
CA GLY A 33 -43.59 25.68 -39.44
C GLY A 33 -43.83 26.94 -38.62
N LEU A 34 -42.72 27.52 -38.16
CA LEU A 34 -42.55 28.96 -38.04
C LEU A 34 -41.05 29.27 -38.04
N ALA A 35 -40.67 30.32 -38.76
CA ALA A 35 -39.29 30.77 -38.88
C ALA A 35 -38.74 31.31 -37.55
N ALA A 36 -37.52 30.90 -37.18
CA ALA A 36 -36.73 31.54 -36.12
C ALA A 36 -35.23 31.51 -36.47
N ILE A 37 -34.58 32.60 -36.08
CA ILE A 37 -33.24 33.12 -36.40
C ILE A 37 -32.13 32.17 -35.90
N PRO A 38 -31.00 31.99 -36.63
CA PRO A 38 -29.97 31.05 -36.22
C PRO A 38 -29.13 31.64 -35.07
N LEU A 39 -29.18 31.00 -33.91
CA LEU A 39 -28.20 31.13 -32.84
C LEU A 39 -27.27 29.90 -32.90
N SER A 40 -25.97 30.16 -32.80
CA SER A 40 -24.83 29.29 -33.08
C SER A 40 -24.92 27.88 -32.48
N ALA A 41 -24.81 26.87 -33.33
CA ALA A 41 -24.62 25.47 -32.96
C ALA A 41 -23.11 25.12 -32.94
N GLU A 42 -22.62 24.53 -31.85
CA GLU A 42 -21.31 23.86 -31.81
C GLU A 42 -21.48 22.43 -32.33
N THR A 43 -20.85 22.13 -33.47
CA THR A 43 -20.98 20.84 -34.17
C THR A 43 -20.01 19.80 -33.58
N PHE A 44 -20.51 18.62 -33.18
CA PHE A 44 -19.70 17.45 -32.82
C PHE A 44 -19.36 16.63 -34.07
N LEU A 45 -18.08 16.29 -34.26
CA LEU A 45 -17.59 15.49 -35.39
C LEU A 45 -17.04 14.14 -34.88
N ILE A 46 -17.43 13.04 -35.53
CA ILE A 46 -16.93 11.67 -35.26
C ILE A 46 -16.25 11.16 -36.54
N TYR A 47 -14.98 10.75 -36.48
CA TYR A 47 -14.17 10.38 -37.66
C TYR A 47 -13.61 8.94 -37.62
N LYS A 48 -13.34 8.38 -38.80
CA LYS A 48 -12.66 7.09 -39.05
C LYS A 48 -11.21 7.34 -39.54
N ASN A 49 -10.21 6.65 -38.98
CA ASN A 49 -8.80 6.78 -39.39
C ASN A 49 -8.38 5.72 -40.43
N SER A 50 -7.52 6.07 -41.40
CA SER A 50 -6.82 5.11 -42.28
C SER A 50 -5.49 5.70 -42.83
N GLY A 51 -4.34 5.06 -42.53
CA GLY A 51 -2.98 5.46 -42.98
C GLY A 51 -2.78 5.47 -44.51
N SER A 52 -1.72 6.01 -45.13
CA SER A 52 -0.30 6.19 -44.76
C SER A 52 0.43 7.17 -45.72
N ALA A 53 1.62 7.64 -45.31
CA ALA A 53 2.73 8.24 -46.08
C ALA A 53 2.73 9.78 -46.29
N ALA A 54 3.76 10.41 -45.71
CA ALA A 54 4.00 11.84 -45.64
C ALA A 54 4.14 12.54 -47.01
N SER A 55 3.41 13.65 -47.20
CA SER A 55 3.81 14.83 -48.02
C SER A 55 2.66 15.83 -48.14
N TRP A 56 2.58 16.85 -47.26
CA TRP A 56 1.68 18.02 -47.40
C TRP A 56 0.20 17.71 -47.77
N THR A 57 -0.22 16.49 -47.43
CA THR A 57 -1.51 15.82 -47.66
C THR A 57 -1.87 15.00 -46.42
N GLU A 58 -1.51 15.50 -45.23
CA GLU A 58 -1.71 14.83 -43.94
C GLU A 58 -2.95 15.40 -43.21
N PRO A 59 -4.06 14.65 -43.09
CA PRO A 59 -5.26 15.05 -42.35
C PRO A 59 -5.34 14.34 -40.98
N SER A 60 -4.24 14.26 -40.24
CA SER A 60 -4.12 13.45 -39.02
C SER A 60 -4.01 14.24 -37.71
N THR A 61 -4.40 15.52 -37.72
CA THR A 61 -4.70 16.30 -36.51
C THR A 61 -5.69 17.39 -36.89
N TRP A 62 -6.89 17.37 -36.32
CA TRP A 62 -7.87 18.45 -36.49
C TRP A 62 -8.33 18.95 -35.12
N ASN A 63 -7.68 20.04 -34.70
CA ASN A 63 -8.07 20.93 -33.61
C ASN A 63 -9.51 21.42 -33.82
N THR A 64 -10.31 21.53 -32.76
CA THR A 64 -11.40 22.51 -32.80
C THR A 64 -10.78 23.90 -32.76
N GLY A 65 -10.48 24.46 -33.92
CA GLY A 65 -10.28 25.89 -34.02
C GLY A 65 -11.47 26.60 -33.35
N SER A 66 -11.20 27.66 -32.59
CA SER A 66 -12.24 28.60 -32.19
C SER A 66 -12.82 29.21 -33.47
N TYR A 67 -13.83 28.58 -34.04
CA TYR A 67 -14.43 29.07 -35.27
C TYR A 67 -15.49 30.10 -34.92
N SER A 68 -15.15 31.36 -35.19
CA SER A 68 -16.08 32.50 -35.15
C SER A 68 -17.05 32.53 -36.34
N ASN A 69 -17.02 31.54 -37.25
CA ASN A 69 -17.99 31.36 -38.32
C ASN A 69 -18.17 29.87 -38.67
N PRO A 70 -19.41 29.38 -38.81
CA PRO A 70 -19.69 28.00 -39.20
C PRO A 70 -19.22 27.74 -40.65
N VAL A 71 -18.50 26.63 -40.86
CA VAL A 71 -18.22 26.11 -42.20
C VAL A 71 -19.38 25.19 -42.58
N GLU A 72 -20.13 25.57 -43.61
CA GLU A 72 -21.14 24.75 -44.28
C GLU A 72 -20.49 23.57 -45.01
N THR A 73 -20.12 22.52 -44.30
CA THR A 73 -19.89 21.21 -44.93
C THR A 73 -20.54 20.13 -44.07
N GLU A 74 -21.73 19.70 -44.48
CA GLU A 74 -22.41 18.49 -43.97
C GLU A 74 -21.50 17.27 -44.20
N TYR A 75 -21.03 16.65 -43.12
CA TYR A 75 -20.34 15.36 -43.18
C TYR A 75 -21.26 14.28 -42.60
N TYR A 76 -21.48 13.23 -43.39
CA TYR A 76 -22.40 12.12 -43.10
C TYR A 76 -21.60 10.94 -42.53
N PRO A 77 -21.75 10.55 -41.25
CA PRO A 77 -21.18 9.29 -40.75
C PRO A 77 -21.86 8.12 -41.45
N GLY A 78 -21.05 7.25 -42.06
CA GLY A 78 -21.53 6.10 -42.83
C GLY A 78 -22.32 5.09 -41.99
N TYR A 79 -23.52 4.79 -42.48
CA TYR A 79 -24.34 3.59 -42.30
C TYR A 79 -23.88 2.51 -41.28
N TYR A 80 -24.75 2.19 -40.31
CA TYR A 80 -24.87 0.85 -39.72
C TYR A 80 -26.32 0.34 -39.84
N ASN A 81 -26.49 -0.96 -40.11
CA ASN A 81 -27.77 -1.63 -40.38
C ASN A 81 -28.28 -2.41 -39.15
N GLU A 82 -29.62 -2.48 -39.03
CA GLU A 82 -30.42 -3.15 -37.99
C GLU A 82 -29.94 -4.60 -37.76
N GLU A 83 -29.27 -4.90 -36.65
CA GLU A 83 -29.83 -5.65 -35.50
C GLU A 83 -29.02 -5.38 -34.20
N THR A 84 -27.93 -4.59 -34.26
CA THR A 84 -26.65 -4.99 -33.61
C THR A 84 -25.75 -3.86 -33.02
N GLY A 85 -26.27 -2.68 -32.66
CA GLY A 85 -25.46 -1.59 -32.06
C GLY A 85 -24.68 -0.74 -33.07
N VAL A 86 -24.22 0.47 -32.68
CA VAL A 86 -23.46 1.36 -33.59
C VAL A 86 -21.96 1.04 -33.46
N ASP A 87 -21.37 0.42 -34.49
CA ASP A 87 -19.94 0.08 -34.52
C ASP A 87 -19.10 1.20 -35.12
N MET A 88 -18.35 1.90 -34.27
CA MET A 88 -17.36 2.92 -34.61
C MET A 88 -15.96 2.50 -34.12
N THR A 89 -15.61 1.21 -34.19
CA THR A 89 -14.37 0.62 -33.64
C THR A 89 -13.09 1.41 -33.98
N ASP A 90 -12.98 2.04 -35.16
CA ASP A 90 -11.79 2.83 -35.54
C ASP A 90 -11.83 4.30 -35.07
N ALA A 91 -12.94 4.74 -34.45
CA ALA A 91 -13.18 6.12 -34.09
C ALA A 91 -12.51 6.49 -32.77
N LYS A 92 -11.86 7.65 -32.76
CA LYS A 92 -11.36 8.29 -31.54
C LYS A 92 -12.29 9.43 -31.16
N VAL A 93 -12.89 9.36 -29.98
CA VAL A 93 -13.68 10.46 -29.41
C VAL A 93 -12.72 11.43 -28.73
N ILE A 94 -12.64 12.65 -29.25
CA ILE A 94 -11.76 13.70 -28.73
C ILE A 94 -12.62 14.82 -28.17
N PHE A 95 -12.43 15.14 -26.89
CA PHE A 95 -13.02 16.33 -26.30
C PHE A 95 -12.15 17.55 -26.60
N PRO A 96 -12.67 18.53 -27.34
CA PRO A 96 -11.91 19.71 -27.69
C PRO A 96 -11.50 20.51 -26.45
N GLY A 97 -10.24 20.91 -26.42
CA GLY A 97 -9.70 21.76 -25.38
C GLY A 97 -10.12 23.21 -25.61
N GLY A 98 -10.71 23.86 -24.61
CA GLY A 98 -11.04 25.29 -24.65
C GLY A 98 -11.13 25.91 -23.26
N ASN A 99 -11.55 27.18 -23.17
CA ASN A 99 -11.86 27.85 -21.90
C ASN A 99 -13.32 27.63 -21.47
N ASN A 100 -13.93 26.49 -21.87
CA ASN A 100 -15.37 26.27 -21.70
C ASN A 100 -15.74 25.97 -20.24
N LYS A 101 -16.34 26.96 -19.56
CA LYS A 101 -16.79 26.87 -18.16
C LYS A 101 -17.98 25.93 -17.95
N ASP A 102 -18.71 25.62 -19.02
CA ASP A 102 -19.97 24.89 -18.93
C ASP A 102 -19.75 23.37 -18.92
N TRP A 103 -20.65 22.67 -18.23
CA TRP A 103 -20.70 21.21 -18.21
C TRP A 103 -21.43 20.70 -19.46
N LEU A 104 -20.81 19.75 -20.17
CA LEU A 104 -21.42 19.00 -21.25
C LEU A 104 -21.89 17.66 -20.72
N THR A 105 -23.17 17.31 -20.92
CA THR A 105 -23.67 15.96 -20.68
C THR A 105 -24.04 15.31 -22.02
N LEU A 106 -23.46 14.15 -22.29
CA LEU A 106 -23.77 13.32 -23.45
C LEU A 106 -24.52 12.09 -22.97
N HIS A 107 -25.69 11.85 -23.55
CA HIS A 107 -26.49 10.66 -23.27
C HIS A 107 -26.13 9.54 -24.23
N VAL A 108 -25.77 8.38 -23.68
CA VAL A 108 -25.46 7.15 -24.42
C VAL A 108 -26.67 6.24 -24.28
N ASP A 109 -27.63 6.37 -25.20
CA ASP A 109 -28.93 5.69 -25.14
C ASP A 109 -28.95 4.35 -25.92
N ALA A 110 -27.78 3.83 -26.31
CA ALA A 110 -27.62 2.61 -27.08
C ALA A 110 -26.23 2.01 -26.85
N ASP A 111 -26.10 0.71 -27.15
CA ASP A 111 -24.78 0.07 -27.18
C ASP A 111 -23.90 0.68 -28.29
N LEU A 112 -22.73 1.16 -27.87
CA LEU A 112 -21.79 1.90 -28.71
C LEU A 112 -20.41 1.26 -28.64
N THR A 113 -19.78 1.03 -29.79
CA THR A 113 -18.36 0.61 -29.86
C THR A 113 -17.49 1.73 -30.45
N ILE A 114 -16.40 2.09 -29.79
CA ILE A 114 -15.41 3.09 -30.23
C ILE A 114 -13.98 2.55 -30.10
N GLY A 115 -12.99 3.24 -30.68
CA GLY A 115 -11.58 2.88 -30.58
C GLY A 115 -10.88 3.43 -29.34
N SER A 116 -11.10 4.71 -29.02
CA SER A 116 -10.52 5.34 -27.81
C SER A 116 -11.20 6.67 -27.46
N ILE A 117 -10.99 7.13 -26.22
CA ILE A 117 -11.39 8.45 -25.73
C ILE A 117 -10.15 9.27 -25.40
N GLY A 118 -10.14 10.55 -25.74
CA GLY A 118 -9.15 11.48 -25.20
C GLY A 118 -9.58 12.94 -25.23
N SER A 119 -8.63 13.83 -24.95
CA SER A 119 -8.83 15.27 -25.00
C SER A 119 -7.70 15.98 -25.75
N GLU A 120 -8.00 17.18 -26.24
CA GLU A 120 -6.98 18.12 -26.75
C GLU A 120 -6.43 19.02 -25.63
N TRP A 121 -5.49 19.89 -26.00
CA TRP A 121 -4.94 20.91 -25.11
C TRP A 121 -6.02 21.91 -24.68
N GLY A 122 -6.58 21.73 -23.48
CA GLY A 122 -7.49 22.70 -22.87
C GLY A 122 -8.27 22.15 -21.69
N MET A 123 -9.25 22.90 -21.19
CA MET A 123 -10.16 22.44 -20.15
C MET A 123 -11.36 21.73 -20.79
N PHE A 124 -11.83 20.67 -20.15
CA PHE A 124 -13.01 19.90 -20.53
C PHE A 124 -13.80 19.54 -19.27
N ASN A 125 -15.14 19.59 -19.34
CA ASN A 125 -16.04 19.15 -18.27
C ASN A 125 -17.17 18.35 -18.91
N VAL A 126 -17.01 17.03 -18.98
CA VAL A 126 -17.90 16.13 -19.72
C VAL A 126 -18.44 15.05 -18.82
N THR A 127 -19.74 14.79 -18.92
CA THR A 127 -20.39 13.62 -18.34
C THR A 127 -20.96 12.76 -19.45
N LEU A 128 -20.57 11.49 -19.50
CA LEU A 128 -21.19 10.44 -20.31
C LEU A 128 -22.24 9.78 -19.42
N ASN A 129 -23.50 10.13 -19.63
CA ASN A 129 -24.61 9.52 -18.93
C ASN A 129 -25.06 8.26 -19.70
N MET A 130 -24.89 7.11 -19.07
CA MET A 130 -25.20 5.78 -19.57
C MET A 130 -26.35 5.12 -18.79
N VAL A 131 -26.96 5.87 -17.88
CA VAL A 131 -28.18 5.50 -17.18
C VAL A 131 -29.38 5.91 -18.05
N GLU A 132 -30.36 5.01 -18.17
CA GLU A 132 -31.70 5.24 -18.75
C GLU A 132 -31.85 5.06 -20.28
N GLN A 133 -32.06 3.83 -20.74
CA GLN A 133 -32.92 3.62 -21.92
C GLN A 133 -34.40 3.65 -21.52
N VAL A 134 -35.18 4.54 -22.13
CA VAL A 134 -36.65 4.43 -22.13
C VAL A 134 -37.05 3.47 -23.24
N LEU A 135 -37.24 2.19 -22.92
CA LEU A 135 -37.90 1.25 -23.86
C LEU A 135 -39.42 1.48 -23.84
N LYS A 136 -40.06 1.25 -24.99
CA LYS A 136 -41.52 1.02 -25.07
C LYS A 136 -41.81 -0.11 -24.08
N ASP A 137 -42.63 0.15 -23.05
CA ASP A 137 -43.06 -0.77 -21.97
C ASP A 137 -42.39 -0.58 -20.58
N ASP A 138 -41.80 0.58 -20.27
CA ASP A 138 -41.32 0.96 -18.92
C ASP A 138 -40.18 0.07 -18.34
N ASN A 139 -39.51 -0.71 -19.19
CA ASN A 139 -38.33 -1.48 -18.80
C ASN A 139 -37.06 -0.66 -19.02
N TRP A 140 -36.32 -0.41 -17.93
CA TRP A 140 -35.04 0.30 -17.93
C TRP A 140 -33.90 -0.68 -18.21
N VAL A 141 -33.02 -0.36 -19.16
CA VAL A 141 -31.81 -1.14 -19.46
C VAL A 141 -30.61 -0.19 -19.46
N ASP A 142 -29.54 -0.59 -18.77
CA ASP A 142 -28.27 0.13 -18.75
C ASP A 142 -27.56 0.02 -20.12
N SER A 143 -26.99 1.13 -20.62
CA SER A 143 -26.26 1.10 -21.89
C SER A 143 -24.83 0.55 -21.74
N THR A 144 -24.32 -0.06 -22.81
CA THR A 144 -22.93 -0.53 -22.88
C THR A 144 -22.07 0.34 -23.80
N LEU A 145 -20.93 0.82 -23.30
CA LEU A 145 -19.88 1.44 -24.09
C LEU A 145 -18.70 0.46 -24.22
N THR A 146 -18.44 -0.01 -25.43
CA THR A 146 -17.26 -0.83 -25.73
C THR A 146 -16.16 0.06 -26.31
N ILE A 147 -14.98 0.07 -25.69
CA ILE A 147 -13.76 0.66 -26.26
C ILE A 147 -12.88 -0.51 -26.72
N LYS A 148 -12.75 -0.68 -28.02
CA LYS A 148 -12.06 -1.81 -28.65
C LYS A 148 -10.75 -1.34 -29.27
N ALA A 149 -9.65 -2.00 -28.92
CA ALA A 149 -8.33 -1.64 -29.41
C ALA A 149 -8.26 -1.73 -30.94
N THR A 150 -7.83 -0.63 -31.56
CA THR A 150 -7.60 -0.54 -33.02
C THR A 150 -6.27 -1.17 -33.45
N ASP A 151 -5.34 -1.30 -32.51
CA ASP A 151 -4.08 -2.03 -32.68
C ASP A 151 -3.99 -3.15 -31.63
N PRO A 152 -4.48 -4.36 -31.96
CA PRO A 152 -4.44 -5.50 -31.05
C PRO A 152 -3.03 -5.91 -30.63
N ALA A 153 -2.01 -5.56 -31.43
CA ALA A 153 -0.62 -5.97 -31.23
C ALA A 153 0.17 -5.01 -30.33
N ALA A 154 -0.39 -3.85 -29.98
CA ALA A 154 0.25 -2.87 -29.12
C ALA A 154 0.56 -3.48 -27.74
N GLU A 155 1.79 -3.32 -27.25
CA GLU A 155 2.16 -3.76 -25.89
C GLU A 155 1.34 -3.03 -24.82
N THR A 156 1.09 -1.74 -25.04
CA THR A 156 0.20 -0.90 -24.23
C THR A 156 -0.70 -0.09 -25.15
N TYR A 157 -2.01 -0.10 -24.91
CA TYR A 157 -3.01 0.66 -25.68
C TYR A 157 -3.77 1.65 -24.80
N GLU A 158 -3.85 2.91 -25.23
CA GLU A 158 -4.55 3.97 -24.51
C GLU A 158 -6.05 3.93 -24.84
N PHE A 159 -6.85 3.30 -23.98
CA PHE A 159 -8.31 3.29 -24.11
C PHE A 159 -8.92 4.64 -23.77
N ILE A 160 -8.47 5.24 -22.67
CA ILE A 160 -8.90 6.55 -22.20
C ILE A 160 -7.64 7.34 -21.86
N ASN A 161 -7.42 8.46 -22.54
CA ASN A 161 -6.32 9.35 -22.23
C ASN A 161 -6.77 10.80 -22.28
N VAL A 162 -7.14 11.34 -21.11
CA VAL A 162 -7.58 12.71 -20.95
C VAL A 162 -6.52 13.53 -20.23
N GLY A 163 -6.41 14.80 -20.58
CA GLY A 163 -5.49 15.71 -19.91
C GLY A 163 -5.77 17.18 -20.17
N CYS A 164 -5.24 18.02 -19.28
CA CYS A 164 -5.41 19.47 -19.32
C CYS A 164 -4.04 20.16 -19.25
N GLY A 165 -3.85 21.22 -20.04
CA GLY A 165 -2.63 22.02 -20.08
C GLY A 165 -2.81 23.48 -19.64
N ILE A 166 -3.94 23.84 -19.02
CA ILE A 166 -4.27 25.22 -18.65
C ILE A 166 -3.90 25.51 -17.17
N THR A 167 -3.35 26.70 -16.90
CA THR A 167 -3.07 27.22 -15.56
C THR A 167 -4.38 27.60 -14.84
N PRO A 168 -4.57 27.28 -13.55
CA PRO A 168 -5.79 27.60 -12.80
C PRO A 168 -6.07 29.10 -12.77
N THR A 169 -7.35 29.48 -12.84
CA THR A 169 -7.82 30.85 -12.59
C THR A 169 -8.95 30.82 -11.55
N SER A 170 -9.37 31.98 -11.03
CA SER A 170 -10.50 32.05 -10.08
C SER A 170 -11.82 31.51 -10.63
N GLU A 171 -11.94 31.34 -11.95
CA GLU A 171 -13.15 30.90 -12.64
C GLU A 171 -13.06 29.47 -13.19
N HIS A 172 -11.87 28.86 -13.16
CA HIS A 172 -11.60 27.52 -13.66
C HIS A 172 -10.85 26.75 -12.59
N THR A 173 -11.50 25.74 -12.00
CA THR A 173 -10.94 25.03 -10.84
C THR A 173 -10.55 23.60 -11.14
N THR A 174 -11.15 22.95 -12.15
CA THR A 174 -10.91 21.53 -12.51
C THR A 174 -11.27 21.24 -13.96
N SER A 175 -10.62 20.24 -14.58
CA SER A 175 -11.12 19.54 -15.78
C SER A 175 -11.60 18.15 -15.39
N SER A 176 -12.71 17.69 -15.96
CA SER A 176 -13.27 16.39 -15.60
C SER A 176 -13.92 15.64 -16.76
N LEU A 177 -13.74 14.32 -16.76
CA LEU A 177 -14.54 13.37 -17.53
C LEU A 177 -15.21 12.43 -16.54
N SER A 178 -16.53 12.31 -16.62
CA SER A 178 -17.32 11.46 -15.73
C SER A 178 -18.14 10.46 -16.53
N PHE A 179 -18.18 9.22 -16.08
CA PHE A 179 -19.07 8.17 -16.55
C PHE A 179 -20.12 7.93 -15.48
N ASP A 180 -21.39 8.08 -15.84
CA ASP A 180 -22.52 7.91 -14.94
C ASP A 180 -23.36 6.70 -15.39
N GLY A 181 -23.43 5.67 -14.54
CA GLY A 181 -24.03 4.37 -14.84
C GLY A 181 -23.33 3.53 -15.90
N GLY A 182 -24.06 2.52 -16.36
CA GLY A 182 -23.73 1.71 -17.52
C GLY A 182 -22.54 0.76 -17.36
N THR A 183 -22.25 0.04 -18.45
CA THR A 183 -21.09 -0.86 -18.54
C THR A 183 -20.08 -0.34 -19.56
N ILE A 184 -18.80 -0.29 -19.19
CA ILE A 184 -17.67 0.05 -20.06
C ILE A 184 -16.85 -1.22 -20.28
N ASN A 185 -16.74 -1.69 -21.53
CA ASN A 185 -15.94 -2.86 -21.89
C ASN A 185 -14.67 -2.44 -22.62
N LEU A 186 -13.50 -2.80 -22.11
CA LEU A 186 -12.18 -2.54 -22.68
C LEU A 186 -11.64 -3.84 -23.28
N THR A 187 -11.60 -3.93 -24.61
CA THR A 187 -11.41 -5.22 -25.32
C THR A 187 -10.49 -5.10 -26.53
N GLY A 188 -10.20 -6.24 -27.16
CA GLY A 188 -9.56 -6.29 -28.49
C GLY A 188 -8.03 -6.28 -28.49
N LEU A 189 -7.39 -6.42 -27.33
CA LEU A 189 -5.94 -6.59 -27.22
C LEU A 189 -5.54 -8.06 -27.26
N GLN A 190 -4.37 -8.36 -27.81
CA GLN A 190 -3.80 -9.70 -27.75
C GLN A 190 -3.36 -10.06 -26.32
N GLU A 191 -3.15 -11.36 -26.07
CA GLU A 191 -2.68 -11.83 -24.77
C GLU A 191 -1.29 -11.25 -24.42
N GLY A 192 -1.12 -10.84 -23.17
CA GLY A 192 0.12 -10.20 -22.67
C GLY A 192 0.16 -8.67 -22.84
N SER A 193 -0.63 -8.10 -23.76
CA SER A 193 -0.79 -6.65 -23.88
C SER A 193 -1.59 -6.07 -22.71
N LYS A 194 -1.40 -4.77 -22.43
CA LYS A 194 -2.11 -4.03 -21.38
C LYS A 194 -2.93 -2.87 -21.94
N GLY A 195 -4.14 -2.69 -21.42
CA GLY A 195 -4.90 -1.47 -21.61
C GLY A 195 -4.40 -0.37 -20.68
N LYS A 196 -4.64 0.89 -21.04
CA LYS A 196 -4.24 2.05 -20.25
C LYS A 196 -5.35 3.07 -20.14
N ILE A 197 -5.55 3.55 -18.91
CA ILE A 197 -6.45 4.64 -18.54
C ILE A 197 -5.60 5.74 -17.90
N SER A 198 -5.65 6.92 -18.48
CA SER A 198 -4.77 8.02 -18.13
C SER A 198 -5.55 9.31 -17.88
N ALA A 199 -5.17 10.00 -16.81
CA ALA A 199 -5.52 11.38 -16.54
C ALA A 199 -4.21 12.17 -16.41
N GLN A 200 -3.96 13.15 -17.27
CA GLN A 200 -2.64 13.75 -17.40
C GLN A 200 -2.64 15.27 -17.34
N ASN A 201 -1.59 15.84 -16.77
CA ASN A 201 -1.24 17.23 -17.03
C ASN A 201 -0.46 17.31 -18.34
N LEU A 202 -0.94 18.14 -19.28
CA LEU A 202 -0.32 18.32 -20.59
C LEU A 202 0.71 19.45 -20.62
N ASN A 203 0.71 20.37 -19.64
CA ASN A 203 1.60 21.53 -19.63
C ASN A 203 3.08 21.11 -19.47
N SER A 204 3.97 21.88 -20.09
CA SER A 204 5.40 21.65 -20.15
C SER A 204 6.22 22.62 -19.30
N THR A 205 5.60 23.30 -18.34
CA THR A 205 6.26 24.24 -17.41
C THR A 205 6.04 23.81 -15.96
N GLU A 206 6.89 24.26 -15.03
CA GLU A 206 6.76 24.00 -13.58
C GLU A 206 5.53 24.68 -12.93
N GLU A 207 4.73 25.40 -13.70
CA GLU A 207 3.51 26.05 -13.20
C GLU A 207 2.44 25.02 -12.85
N GLN A 208 1.76 25.24 -11.72
CA GLN A 208 0.62 24.43 -11.32
C GLN A 208 -0.46 24.49 -12.39
N THR A 209 -0.95 23.35 -12.86
CA THR A 209 -2.08 23.27 -13.80
C THR A 209 -3.38 22.99 -13.10
N LEU A 210 -4.48 23.18 -13.84
CA LEU A 210 -5.80 22.70 -13.43
C LEU A 210 -5.74 21.20 -13.10
N PRO A 211 -6.28 20.77 -11.95
CA PRO A 211 -6.47 19.36 -11.66
C PRO A 211 -7.33 18.67 -12.72
N VAL A 212 -6.96 17.44 -13.05
CA VAL A 212 -7.72 16.59 -14.00
C VAL A 212 -8.35 15.45 -13.23
N SER A 213 -9.66 15.26 -13.38
CA SER A 213 -10.40 14.18 -12.72
C SER A 213 -11.07 13.26 -13.73
N LEU A 214 -10.89 11.95 -13.54
CA LEU A 214 -11.65 10.92 -14.24
C LEU A 214 -12.55 10.22 -13.23
N ASN A 215 -13.86 10.27 -13.43
CA ASN A 215 -14.83 9.78 -12.46
C ASN A 215 -15.67 8.65 -13.05
N PHE A 216 -15.84 7.59 -12.27
CA PHE A 216 -16.77 6.51 -12.54
C PHE A 216 -17.77 6.45 -11.39
N SER A 217 -19.06 6.59 -11.70
CA SER A 217 -20.14 6.59 -10.70
C SER A 217 -20.25 5.25 -9.97
N SER A 218 -21.03 5.20 -8.88
CA SER A 218 -21.27 3.96 -8.13
C SER A 218 -21.97 2.87 -8.93
N ASN A 219 -22.67 3.24 -10.00
CA ASN A 219 -23.42 2.33 -10.85
C ASN A 219 -22.67 1.96 -12.13
N THR A 220 -21.45 2.49 -12.31
CA THR A 220 -20.63 2.18 -13.49
C THR A 220 -19.87 0.87 -13.28
N VAL A 221 -19.96 -0.04 -14.25
CA VAL A 221 -19.17 -1.27 -14.30
C VAL A 221 -18.12 -1.16 -15.40
N ILE A 222 -16.86 -1.38 -15.08
CA ILE A 222 -15.76 -1.40 -16.03
C ILE A 222 -15.24 -2.84 -16.13
N ASN A 223 -15.22 -3.40 -17.33
CA ASN A 223 -14.62 -4.70 -17.60
C ASN A 223 -13.41 -4.53 -18.52
N SER A 224 -12.28 -5.15 -18.18
CA SER A 224 -11.11 -5.24 -19.05
C SER A 224 -10.66 -6.68 -19.19
N GLU A 225 -10.56 -7.16 -20.43
CA GLU A 225 -10.10 -8.52 -20.74
C GLU A 225 -8.60 -8.69 -20.44
N ASN A 226 -7.84 -7.60 -20.58
CA ASN A 226 -6.39 -7.55 -20.40
C ASN A 226 -6.02 -6.82 -19.10
N GLY A 227 -4.75 -6.90 -18.70
CA GLY A 227 -4.24 -6.10 -17.59
C GLY A 227 -4.40 -4.60 -17.87
N LEU A 228 -4.58 -3.81 -16.81
CA LEU A 228 -4.80 -2.37 -16.90
C LEU A 228 -3.69 -1.58 -16.23
N ILE A 229 -3.29 -0.50 -16.88
CA ILE A 229 -2.41 0.53 -16.33
C ILE A 229 -3.23 1.79 -16.05
N PHE A 230 -3.17 2.28 -14.84
CA PHE A 230 -3.60 3.63 -14.48
C PHE A 230 -2.38 4.56 -14.45
N SER A 231 -2.48 5.74 -15.05
CA SER A 231 -1.36 6.69 -15.05
C SER A 231 -1.78 8.15 -14.93
N GLY A 232 -0.97 8.90 -14.17
CA GLY A 232 -1.06 10.36 -14.04
C GLY A 232 -0.22 11.14 -15.06
N THR A 233 0.79 10.49 -15.67
CA THR A 233 1.78 11.12 -16.56
C THR A 233 2.32 10.12 -17.57
N THR A 234 2.59 10.55 -18.81
CA THR A 234 3.35 9.71 -19.76
C THR A 234 4.83 9.66 -19.39
N SER A 235 5.40 8.47 -19.54
CA SER A 235 6.85 8.23 -19.54
C SER A 235 7.50 8.95 -20.72
N GLY A 236 8.18 10.05 -20.46
CA GLY A 236 9.06 10.68 -21.44
C GLY A 236 9.50 12.03 -20.96
N ASP A 237 10.69 12.10 -20.34
CA ASP A 237 11.61 13.24 -20.11
C ASP A 237 11.02 14.66 -19.87
N ARG A 238 9.73 14.74 -19.55
CA ARG A 238 9.02 15.96 -19.20
C ARG A 238 9.29 16.17 -17.72
N ALA A 239 10.28 17.02 -17.46
CA ALA A 239 10.82 17.37 -16.17
C ALA A 239 9.75 17.44 -15.08
N GLU A 240 9.81 16.55 -14.09
CA GLU A 240 9.41 16.82 -12.70
C GLU A 240 8.33 17.91 -12.45
N TYR A 241 7.11 17.72 -12.98
CA TYR A 241 6.01 18.71 -12.86
C TYR A 241 5.05 18.37 -11.71
N ASN A 242 4.40 19.40 -11.15
CA ASN A 242 3.29 19.27 -10.18
C ASN A 242 2.04 18.77 -10.90
N VAL A 243 1.91 17.46 -11.07
CA VAL A 243 0.73 16.85 -11.68
C VAL A 243 -0.28 16.50 -10.60
N ASN A 244 -1.49 17.06 -10.71
CA ASN A 244 -2.61 16.73 -9.83
C ASN A 244 -3.71 16.04 -10.63
N ALA A 245 -3.47 14.77 -10.96
CA ALA A 245 -4.46 13.92 -11.60
C ALA A 245 -5.20 13.10 -10.54
N THR A 246 -6.51 12.94 -10.69
CA THR A 246 -7.33 12.10 -9.83
C THR A 246 -8.16 11.15 -10.67
N ILE A 247 -8.20 9.88 -10.27
CA ILE A 247 -9.12 8.89 -10.82
C ILE A 247 -9.99 8.41 -9.66
N ASN A 248 -11.30 8.60 -9.77
CA ASN A 248 -12.30 8.19 -8.78
C ASN A 248 -13.09 7.00 -9.32
N LEU A 249 -12.86 5.82 -8.74
CA LEU A 249 -13.59 4.60 -9.05
C LEU A 249 -14.63 4.34 -7.93
N ASN A 250 -15.87 4.79 -8.14
CA ASN A 250 -16.95 4.54 -7.18
C ASN A 250 -17.74 3.26 -7.47
N GLY A 251 -17.69 2.77 -8.72
CA GLY A 251 -18.38 1.56 -9.16
C GLY A 251 -17.49 0.32 -9.14
N THR A 252 -17.79 -0.64 -10.01
CA THR A 252 -17.07 -1.92 -10.05
C THR A 252 -16.06 -1.94 -11.20
N LEU A 253 -14.83 -2.37 -10.92
CA LEU A 253 -13.79 -2.65 -11.93
C LEU A 253 -13.45 -4.15 -11.91
N ASN A 254 -13.70 -4.82 -13.03
CA ASN A 254 -13.33 -6.22 -13.25
C ASN A 254 -12.20 -6.28 -14.28
N VAL A 255 -11.02 -6.75 -13.87
CA VAL A 255 -9.88 -6.97 -14.76
C VAL A 255 -9.72 -8.46 -14.93
N ARG A 256 -10.49 -9.02 -15.87
CA ARG A 256 -10.65 -10.46 -16.09
C ARG A 256 -11.16 -10.77 -17.48
N LYS A 257 -10.82 -11.96 -17.97
CA LYS A 257 -11.31 -12.54 -19.22
C LYS A 257 -12.15 -13.77 -18.93
N ASN A 258 -13.32 -13.91 -19.56
CA ASN A 258 -14.05 -15.17 -19.53
C ASN A 258 -13.37 -16.15 -20.49
N ILE A 259 -12.85 -17.26 -19.95
CA ILE A 259 -12.26 -18.37 -20.72
C ILE A 259 -13.21 -19.57 -20.80
N GLY A 260 -14.32 -19.52 -20.05
CA GLY A 260 -15.41 -20.50 -20.09
C GLY A 260 -16.48 -20.14 -21.13
N SER A 261 -17.64 -20.77 -21.01
CA SER A 261 -18.83 -20.40 -21.80
C SER A 261 -19.59 -19.27 -21.11
N GLU A 262 -20.59 -18.68 -21.79
CA GLU A 262 -21.48 -17.70 -21.15
C GLU A 262 -22.38 -18.34 -20.08
N GLU A 263 -22.78 -19.60 -20.28
CA GLU A 263 -23.62 -20.35 -19.33
C GLU A 263 -22.85 -20.83 -18.10
N THR A 264 -21.56 -21.14 -18.27
CA THR A 264 -20.64 -21.57 -17.21
C THR A 264 -19.37 -20.73 -17.28
N PRO A 265 -19.41 -19.48 -16.80
CA PRO A 265 -18.28 -18.57 -16.88
C PRO A 265 -17.11 -19.09 -16.04
N ASP A 266 -15.92 -19.01 -16.62
CA ASP A 266 -14.66 -19.28 -15.94
C ASP A 266 -13.76 -18.05 -16.12
N TRP A 267 -13.45 -17.37 -15.03
CA TRP A 267 -12.82 -16.06 -15.06
C TRP A 267 -11.32 -16.16 -14.81
N GLN A 268 -10.54 -15.82 -15.82
CA GLN A 268 -9.11 -15.59 -15.68
C GLN A 268 -8.87 -14.12 -15.32
N TYR A 269 -8.41 -13.85 -14.10
CA TYR A 269 -8.12 -12.50 -13.64
C TYR A 269 -6.77 -11.98 -14.14
N ASN A 270 -6.68 -10.67 -14.37
CA ASN A 270 -5.51 -9.97 -14.91
C ASN A 270 -5.05 -8.83 -13.98
N SER A 271 -3.87 -8.25 -14.26
CA SER A 271 -3.20 -7.31 -13.35
C SER A 271 -3.67 -5.86 -13.47
N ILE A 272 -3.60 -5.14 -12.36
CA ILE A 272 -3.69 -3.68 -12.28
C ILE A 272 -2.33 -3.12 -11.91
N GLU A 273 -1.92 -2.07 -12.62
CA GLU A 273 -0.69 -1.34 -12.36
C GLU A 273 -0.98 0.16 -12.27
N LEU A 274 -0.54 0.80 -11.18
CA LEU A 274 -0.38 2.25 -11.14
C LEU A 274 1.04 2.57 -11.58
N ALA A 275 1.16 3.13 -12.78
CA ALA A 275 2.45 3.45 -13.38
C ALA A 275 3.19 4.53 -12.58
N SER A 276 4.51 4.45 -12.56
CA SER A 276 5.36 5.48 -11.91
C SER A 276 5.09 6.85 -12.49
N SER A 277 4.97 7.87 -11.63
CA SER A 277 4.96 9.26 -12.09
C SER A 277 6.36 9.88 -12.05
N SER A 278 6.66 10.73 -13.04
CA SER A 278 7.85 11.58 -13.04
C SER A 278 7.72 12.81 -12.13
N ALA A 279 6.56 13.01 -11.47
CA ALA A 279 6.30 14.15 -10.60
C ALA A 279 7.27 14.25 -9.40
N LYS A 280 7.55 15.48 -8.92
CA LYS A 280 8.34 15.74 -7.69
C LYS A 280 7.62 15.29 -6.41
N ALA A 281 6.31 15.16 -6.49
CA ALA A 281 5.39 14.77 -5.42
C ALA A 281 4.36 13.78 -5.98
N THR A 282 3.28 13.51 -5.25
CA THR A 282 2.17 12.66 -5.73
C THR A 282 1.65 13.15 -7.08
N GLY A 283 1.85 12.35 -8.13
CA GLY A 283 1.44 12.63 -9.50
C GLY A 283 0.06 12.09 -9.88
N LEU A 284 -0.40 11.02 -9.22
CA LEU A 284 -1.76 10.46 -9.38
C LEU A 284 -2.36 10.16 -8.00
N TYR A 285 -3.58 10.64 -7.79
CA TYR A 285 -4.48 10.19 -6.73
C TYR A 285 -5.47 9.18 -7.29
N PHE A 286 -5.44 7.94 -6.83
CA PHE A 286 -6.39 6.91 -7.21
C PHE A 286 -7.32 6.59 -6.05
N ASN A 287 -8.58 7.01 -6.15
CA ASN A 287 -9.57 6.78 -5.12
C ASN A 287 -10.45 5.60 -5.52
N ILE A 288 -10.44 4.54 -4.72
CA ILE A 288 -11.23 3.33 -4.92
C ILE A 288 -12.30 3.30 -3.83
N ASN A 289 -13.51 3.69 -4.19
CA ASN A 289 -14.66 3.73 -3.29
C ASN A 289 -15.64 2.58 -3.54
N GLY A 290 -15.58 1.98 -4.72
CA GLY A 290 -16.38 0.81 -5.10
C GLY A 290 -15.63 -0.51 -4.96
N GLU A 291 -15.75 -1.38 -5.96
CA GLU A 291 -15.18 -2.72 -5.94
C GLU A 291 -14.15 -2.92 -7.05
N VAL A 292 -13.00 -3.54 -6.73
CA VAL A 292 -11.98 -3.94 -7.70
C VAL A 292 -11.80 -5.44 -7.63
N ASN A 293 -11.91 -6.12 -8.76
CA ASN A 293 -11.64 -7.55 -8.92
C ASN A 293 -10.51 -7.75 -9.94
N ALA A 294 -9.34 -8.20 -9.48
CA ALA A 294 -8.16 -8.37 -10.32
C ALA A 294 -7.32 -9.57 -9.86
N SER A 295 -6.29 -9.91 -10.63
CA SER A 295 -5.31 -10.91 -10.24
C SER A 295 -4.28 -10.28 -9.32
N THR A 296 -3.62 -9.22 -9.76
CA THR A 296 -2.60 -8.51 -8.97
C THR A 296 -2.82 -7.01 -9.00
N TYR A 297 -2.26 -6.32 -8.02
CA TYR A 297 -2.20 -4.88 -7.92
C TYR A 297 -0.76 -4.45 -7.62
N SER A 298 -0.17 -3.64 -8.50
CA SER A 298 1.13 -3.04 -8.26
C SER A 298 1.06 -1.53 -8.29
N HIS A 299 1.62 -0.91 -7.26
CA HIS A 299 1.68 0.53 -7.08
C HIS A 299 3.13 0.99 -7.15
N ALA A 300 3.42 1.92 -8.04
CA ALA A 300 4.76 2.47 -8.23
C ALA A 300 4.93 3.90 -7.67
N LYS A 301 6.16 4.43 -7.74
CA LYS A 301 6.58 5.69 -7.11
C LYS A 301 5.69 6.89 -7.47
N ASN A 302 5.63 7.85 -6.54
CA ASN A 302 4.95 9.15 -6.69
C ASN A 302 3.45 9.03 -6.98
N ASN A 303 2.77 8.02 -6.43
CA ASN A 303 1.32 7.88 -6.53
C ASN A 303 0.72 7.67 -5.15
N GLU A 304 -0.53 8.09 -4.98
CA GLU A 304 -1.31 7.86 -3.77
C GLU A 304 -2.61 7.11 -4.12
N THR A 305 -2.92 6.06 -3.36
CA THR A 305 -4.20 5.36 -3.48
C THR A 305 -4.97 5.48 -2.18
N ASN A 306 -6.25 5.83 -2.26
CA ASN A 306 -7.17 5.85 -1.14
C ASN A 306 -8.29 4.84 -1.38
N LEU A 307 -8.32 3.78 -0.58
CA LEU A 307 -9.33 2.74 -0.66
C LEU A 307 -10.34 2.90 0.49
N THR A 308 -11.58 3.22 0.16
CA THR A 308 -12.74 3.12 1.09
C THR A 308 -13.67 1.96 0.74
N GLY A 309 -13.54 1.41 -0.48
CA GLY A 309 -14.29 0.26 -0.95
C GLY A 309 -13.55 -1.08 -0.77
N THR A 310 -13.81 -2.05 -1.65
CA THR A 310 -13.22 -3.39 -1.58
C THR A 310 -12.30 -3.67 -2.76
N MET A 311 -11.14 -4.24 -2.50
CA MET A 311 -10.21 -4.76 -3.51
C MET A 311 -10.01 -6.27 -3.30
N ASN A 312 -10.48 -7.08 -4.23
CA ASN A 312 -10.31 -8.52 -4.26
C ASN A 312 -9.25 -8.90 -5.30
N LEU A 313 -8.12 -9.42 -4.81
CA LEU A 313 -7.00 -9.86 -5.63
C LEU A 313 -6.89 -11.38 -5.56
N MET A 314 -7.06 -12.04 -6.71
CA MET A 314 -7.11 -13.51 -6.86
C MET A 314 -5.93 -14.04 -7.67
N GLY A 315 -4.77 -13.42 -7.51
CA GLY A 315 -3.56 -13.77 -8.23
C GLY A 315 -2.87 -15.01 -7.66
N THR A 316 -2.22 -15.76 -8.54
CA THR A 316 -1.20 -16.72 -8.13
C THR A 316 0.14 -15.99 -8.04
N PRO A 317 0.81 -15.96 -6.87
CA PRO A 317 2.18 -15.48 -6.80
C PRO A 317 3.08 -16.32 -7.70
N VAL A 318 3.96 -15.69 -8.47
CA VAL A 318 4.99 -16.43 -9.21
C VAL A 318 6.15 -16.71 -8.25
N ALA A 319 6.75 -17.90 -8.31
CA ALA A 319 7.88 -18.26 -7.44
C ALA A 319 8.99 -17.19 -7.46
N GLY A 320 9.46 -16.80 -6.27
CA GLY A 320 10.46 -15.75 -6.07
C GLY A 320 9.90 -14.49 -5.39
N ASP A 321 10.61 -13.37 -5.57
CA ASP A 321 10.26 -12.04 -5.06
C ASP A 321 9.16 -11.37 -5.92
N THR A 322 8.05 -12.07 -6.17
CA THR A 322 6.84 -11.48 -6.79
C THR A 322 5.68 -11.49 -5.79
N SER A 323 4.84 -10.46 -5.83
CA SER A 323 3.69 -10.32 -4.92
C SER A 323 2.41 -9.99 -5.65
N VAL A 324 1.28 -10.39 -5.05
CA VAL A 324 -0.05 -10.13 -5.60
C VAL A 324 -0.50 -8.70 -5.32
N PHE A 325 -0.26 -8.22 -4.12
CA PHE A 325 -0.39 -6.82 -3.74
C PHE A 325 1.00 -6.23 -3.52
N LYS A 326 1.30 -5.11 -4.16
CA LYS A 326 2.63 -4.48 -4.09
C LYS A 326 2.50 -2.96 -3.96
N VAL A 327 3.19 -2.38 -2.99
CA VAL A 327 3.41 -0.93 -2.86
C VAL A 327 4.90 -0.65 -2.90
N ASP A 328 5.35 0.11 -3.89
CA ASP A 328 6.78 0.29 -4.19
C ASP A 328 7.09 1.70 -4.66
N GLY A 329 8.34 2.08 -4.48
CA GLY A 329 8.91 3.33 -4.96
C GLY A 329 8.71 4.52 -4.03
N GLU A 330 9.65 5.46 -4.13
CA GLU A 330 9.65 6.71 -3.37
C GLU A 330 8.32 7.46 -3.48
N ASN A 331 7.81 7.96 -2.35
CA ASN A 331 6.51 8.64 -2.24
C ASN A 331 5.31 7.82 -2.72
N GLY A 332 5.44 6.50 -2.88
CA GLY A 332 4.30 5.61 -3.15
C GLY A 332 3.50 5.40 -1.87
N VAL A 333 2.25 5.86 -1.82
CA VAL A 333 1.39 5.77 -0.63
C VAL A 333 0.12 4.99 -0.94
N PHE A 334 -0.17 3.95 -0.17
CA PHE A 334 -1.45 3.25 -0.22
C PHE A 334 -2.16 3.37 1.12
N ASN A 335 -3.35 3.95 1.13
CA ASN A 335 -4.18 4.15 2.31
C ASN A 335 -5.41 3.23 2.23
N ILE A 336 -5.53 2.31 3.18
CA ILE A 336 -6.78 1.59 3.46
C ILE A 336 -7.53 2.41 4.50
N LYS A 337 -8.53 3.17 4.04
CA LYS A 337 -9.35 4.06 4.85
C LYS A 337 -10.41 3.28 5.61
N SER A 338 -11.17 3.97 6.45
CA SER A 338 -12.31 3.37 7.17
C SER A 338 -13.31 2.73 6.20
N GLY A 339 -13.69 1.47 6.44
CA GLY A 339 -14.55 0.68 5.55
C GLY A 339 -13.82 0.01 4.38
N GLY A 340 -12.57 0.42 4.11
CA GLY A 340 -11.73 -0.15 3.06
C GLY A 340 -11.27 -1.56 3.40
N ILE A 341 -11.37 -2.47 2.43
CA ILE A 341 -10.96 -3.87 2.58
C ILE A 341 -10.10 -4.29 1.40
N VAL A 342 -8.89 -4.77 1.66
CA VAL A 342 -8.06 -5.47 0.67
C VAL A 342 -8.03 -6.95 1.00
N ASN A 343 -8.55 -7.78 0.10
CA ASN A 343 -8.49 -9.23 0.17
C ASN A 343 -7.47 -9.75 -0.85
N VAL A 344 -6.38 -10.33 -0.38
CA VAL A 344 -5.30 -10.88 -1.19
C VAL A 344 -5.29 -12.40 -1.07
N ASN A 345 -6.03 -13.04 -1.95
CA ASN A 345 -6.18 -14.49 -1.99
C ASN A 345 -5.18 -15.09 -2.98
N THR A 346 -4.21 -15.82 -2.45
CA THR A 346 -3.20 -16.53 -3.21
C THR A 346 -3.55 -18.01 -3.26
N THR A 347 -3.83 -18.53 -4.45
CA THR A 347 -4.01 -19.97 -4.67
C THR A 347 -2.66 -20.62 -4.96
N GLY A 348 -2.10 -21.36 -4.01
CA GLY A 348 -0.85 -22.09 -4.21
C GLY A 348 -0.40 -22.83 -2.95
N ALA A 349 0.08 -24.06 -3.10
CA ALA A 349 0.47 -24.92 -1.97
C ALA A 349 1.81 -24.54 -1.32
N ASP A 350 2.53 -23.55 -1.86
CA ASP A 350 3.87 -23.22 -1.43
C ASP A 350 3.88 -22.07 -0.40
N THR A 351 4.38 -22.39 0.79
CA THR A 351 4.57 -21.44 1.90
C THR A 351 5.71 -20.44 1.65
N THR A 352 6.36 -20.47 0.49
CA THR A 352 7.44 -19.54 0.14
C THR A 352 6.94 -18.19 -0.40
N TYR A 353 5.71 -18.09 -0.89
CA TYR A 353 5.17 -16.93 -1.60
C TYR A 353 4.91 -15.67 -0.75
N VAL A 354 4.87 -14.51 -1.40
CA VAL A 354 4.53 -13.21 -0.79
C VAL A 354 3.20 -12.73 -1.35
N SER A 355 2.18 -12.61 -0.50
CA SER A 355 0.87 -12.06 -0.93
C SER A 355 0.93 -10.55 -1.02
N ALA A 356 1.37 -9.89 0.05
CA ALA A 356 1.46 -8.44 0.15
C ALA A 356 2.91 -8.02 0.41
N TRP A 357 3.40 -7.04 -0.36
CA TRP A 357 4.76 -6.53 -0.20
C TRP A 357 4.82 -5.00 -0.27
N VAL A 358 5.30 -4.38 0.82
CA VAL A 358 5.70 -2.98 0.86
C VAL A 358 7.22 -2.87 0.66
N ARG A 359 7.65 -2.26 -0.44
CA ARG A 359 9.05 -2.18 -0.88
C ARG A 359 9.63 -0.78 -0.67
N GLU A 360 10.87 -0.63 -1.10
CA GLU A 360 11.73 0.52 -0.86
C GLU A 360 11.06 1.85 -1.24
N GLY A 361 10.90 2.73 -0.24
CA GLY A 361 10.23 4.03 -0.39
C GLY A 361 8.70 3.99 -0.34
N GLY A 362 8.10 2.80 -0.36
CA GLY A 362 6.66 2.61 -0.29
C GLY A 362 6.10 2.78 1.14
N THR A 363 4.88 3.30 1.23
CA THR A 363 4.14 3.49 2.48
C THR A 363 2.77 2.84 2.41
N LEU A 364 2.46 1.99 3.37
CA LEU A 364 1.12 1.43 3.60
C LEU A 364 0.54 2.01 4.90
N ASN A 365 -0.61 2.67 4.80
CA ASN A 365 -1.39 3.10 5.95
C ASN A 365 -2.69 2.30 6.02
N VAL A 366 -2.95 1.67 7.16
CA VAL A 366 -4.23 1.04 7.46
C VAL A 366 -4.87 1.86 8.57
N GLU A 367 -5.89 2.62 8.23
CA GLU A 367 -6.58 3.54 9.12
C GLU A 367 -7.65 2.85 9.94
N SER A 368 -8.19 3.54 10.95
CA SER A 368 -9.23 2.99 11.81
C SER A 368 -10.43 2.47 11.02
N GLY A 369 -10.78 1.19 11.19
CA GLY A 369 -11.85 0.52 10.44
C GLY A 369 -11.44 -0.02 9.06
N GLY A 370 -10.19 0.19 8.62
CA GLY A 370 -9.62 -0.41 7.42
C GLY A 370 -9.03 -1.80 7.68
N SER A 371 -9.05 -2.67 6.67
CA SER A 371 -8.52 -4.04 6.80
C SER A 371 -7.73 -4.53 5.59
N LEU A 372 -6.63 -5.24 5.85
CA LEU A 372 -5.87 -6.02 4.87
C LEU A 372 -5.87 -7.49 5.28
N PHE A 373 -6.36 -8.36 4.41
CA PHE A 373 -6.35 -9.81 4.58
C PHE A 373 -5.51 -10.45 3.50
N THR A 374 -4.59 -11.32 3.88
CA THR A 374 -3.74 -12.05 2.94
C THR A 374 -3.65 -13.51 3.36
N THR A 375 -3.64 -14.42 2.40
CA THR A 375 -3.60 -15.87 2.66
C THR A 375 -2.18 -16.45 2.71
N SER A 376 -1.14 -15.62 2.65
CA SER A 376 0.26 -16.06 2.75
C SER A 376 1.10 -14.97 3.45
N LYS A 377 2.32 -14.67 3.01
CA LYS A 377 3.19 -13.71 3.70
C LYS A 377 2.81 -12.25 3.43
N PHE A 378 2.82 -11.46 4.48
CA PHE A 378 3.04 -10.03 4.45
C PHE A 378 4.53 -9.75 4.59
N LYS A 379 5.11 -8.96 3.68
CA LYS A 379 6.53 -8.65 3.66
C LYS A 379 6.75 -7.13 3.57
N THR A 380 7.77 -6.65 4.25
CA THR A 380 8.44 -5.38 3.88
C THR A 380 9.83 -5.68 3.34
N ASN A 381 10.48 -4.76 2.61
CA ASN A 381 11.88 -4.77 2.13
C ASN A 381 12.69 -6.10 2.14
N SER A 382 13.44 -6.37 1.07
CA SER A 382 14.41 -7.47 1.12
C SER A 382 15.58 -7.14 2.06
N TRP A 383 16.48 -8.11 2.28
CA TRP A 383 17.65 -7.96 3.16
C TRP A 383 18.57 -6.79 2.77
N SER A 384 18.58 -6.43 1.49
CA SER A 384 19.41 -5.36 0.94
C SER A 384 18.65 -4.06 0.67
N GLY A 385 17.43 -3.92 1.21
CA GLY A 385 16.62 -2.72 1.01
C GLY A 385 17.34 -1.46 1.51
N THR A 386 17.32 -0.40 0.72
CA THR A 386 18.07 0.85 1.01
C THR A 386 17.18 1.98 1.49
N ASN A 387 16.03 2.18 0.83
CA ASN A 387 15.05 3.19 1.23
C ASN A 387 14.03 2.64 2.21
N THR A 388 13.50 3.51 3.06
CA THR A 388 12.56 3.09 4.10
C THR A 388 11.25 2.59 3.52
N ALA A 389 10.85 1.38 3.89
CA ALA A 389 9.48 0.90 3.72
C ALA A 389 8.69 1.20 5.00
N THR A 390 7.56 1.89 4.88
CA THR A 390 6.76 2.34 6.04
C THR A 390 5.43 1.61 6.09
N VAL A 391 5.06 1.08 7.26
CA VAL A 391 3.75 0.48 7.50
C VAL A 391 3.16 1.05 8.77
N ASN A 392 1.98 1.65 8.68
CA ASN A 392 1.27 2.21 9.82
C ASN A 392 -0.08 1.50 9.99
N VAL A 393 -0.30 0.90 11.16
CA VAL A 393 -1.54 0.23 11.52
C VAL A 393 -2.19 1.03 12.65
N GLN A 394 -3.20 1.83 12.34
CA GLN A 394 -3.85 2.70 13.32
C GLN A 394 -4.77 1.94 14.27
N ASN A 395 -5.12 2.55 15.39
CA ASN A 395 -6.08 1.95 16.33
C ASN A 395 -7.43 1.66 15.65
N GLY A 396 -7.93 0.43 15.80
CA GLY A 396 -9.13 -0.07 15.11
C GLY A 396 -8.88 -0.59 13.68
N ALA A 397 -7.66 -0.51 13.16
CA ALA A 397 -7.26 -1.13 11.90
C ALA A 397 -6.86 -2.59 12.10
N THR A 398 -6.90 -3.40 11.03
CA THR A 398 -6.49 -4.82 11.09
C THR A 398 -5.63 -5.23 9.89
N ILE A 399 -4.54 -5.95 10.14
CA ILE A 399 -3.82 -6.73 9.12
C ILE A 399 -3.80 -8.21 9.53
N THR A 400 -4.21 -9.10 8.63
CA THR A 400 -4.11 -10.55 8.80
C THR A 400 -3.30 -11.16 7.68
N ALA A 401 -2.32 -11.98 8.03
CA ALA A 401 -1.47 -12.71 7.09
C ALA A 401 -1.06 -14.06 7.68
N ASP A 402 -0.59 -15.01 6.89
CA ASP A 402 0.01 -16.23 7.46
C ASP A 402 1.26 -15.91 8.25
N ASN A 403 2.16 -15.12 7.66
CA ASN A 403 3.42 -14.73 8.30
C ASN A 403 3.77 -13.28 7.97
N PHE A 404 4.53 -12.65 8.87
CA PHE A 404 5.05 -11.29 8.76
C PHE A 404 6.57 -11.35 8.68
N TRP A 405 7.11 -10.80 7.60
CA TRP A 405 8.54 -10.76 7.29
C TRP A 405 8.95 -9.30 7.12
N ILE A 406 9.45 -8.70 8.19
CA ILE A 406 9.79 -7.27 8.21
C ILE A 406 11.29 -7.12 7.97
N GLY A 407 11.67 -6.76 6.75
CA GLY A 407 13.09 -6.71 6.36
C GLY A 407 13.77 -5.35 6.51
N SER A 408 15.01 -5.25 6.04
CA SER A 408 15.93 -4.10 6.22
C SER A 408 15.29 -2.74 5.94
N ASN A 409 15.71 -1.72 6.68
CA ASN A 409 15.21 -0.35 6.52
C ASN A 409 13.67 -0.28 6.55
N SER A 410 13.00 -1.05 7.38
CA SER A 410 11.55 -0.93 7.53
C SER A 410 11.17 -0.20 8.82
N ALA A 411 10.13 0.61 8.77
CA ALA A 411 9.50 1.24 9.93
C ALA A 411 8.03 0.77 10.01
N VAL A 412 7.71 -0.04 11.02
CA VAL A 412 6.35 -0.57 11.22
C VAL A 412 5.79 -0.08 12.55
N ASN A 413 4.71 0.70 12.51
CA ASN A 413 4.06 1.25 13.69
C ASN A 413 2.70 0.57 13.91
N ILE A 414 2.49 -0.02 15.09
CA ILE A 414 1.34 -0.87 15.38
C ILE A 414 0.54 -0.28 16.54
N ALA A 415 -0.52 0.45 16.23
CA ALA A 415 -1.54 0.89 17.18
C ALA A 415 -2.87 0.14 17.02
N GLY A 416 -3.03 -0.66 15.96
CA GLY A 416 -4.17 -1.55 15.70
C GLY A 416 -3.83 -3.02 15.85
N ASN A 417 -4.54 -3.89 15.14
CA ASN A 417 -4.45 -5.34 15.28
C ASN A 417 -3.63 -5.97 14.16
N ILE A 418 -2.65 -6.81 14.53
CA ILE A 418 -1.97 -7.70 13.59
C ILE A 418 -2.22 -9.15 14.00
N THR A 419 -2.66 -9.98 13.06
CA THR A 419 -2.87 -11.42 13.28
C THR A 419 -2.09 -12.24 12.27
N ALA A 420 -1.16 -13.06 12.77
CA ALA A 420 -0.51 -14.09 12.00
C ALA A 420 -1.26 -15.42 12.12
N THR A 421 -1.74 -15.97 11.01
CA THR A 421 -2.53 -17.22 11.00
C THR A 421 -1.68 -18.48 10.99
N ASN A 422 -0.44 -18.43 10.49
CA ASN A 422 0.49 -19.56 10.57
C ASN A 422 1.26 -19.52 11.88
N LEU A 423 0.91 -20.44 12.77
CA LEU A 423 1.46 -20.50 14.12
C LEU A 423 2.88 -21.08 14.19
N ASN A 424 3.45 -21.61 13.10
CA ASN A 424 4.77 -22.25 13.13
C ASN A 424 5.95 -21.29 12.84
N SER A 425 5.73 -20.13 12.20
CA SER A 425 6.81 -19.20 11.81
C SER A 425 6.30 -17.78 11.50
N SER A 426 5.56 -17.19 12.42
CA SER A 426 4.65 -16.07 12.13
C SER A 426 5.24 -14.67 12.03
N PHE A 427 6.27 -14.30 12.80
CA PHE A 427 6.68 -12.89 12.92
C PHE A 427 8.20 -12.75 13.01
N TYR A 428 8.82 -12.37 11.90
CA TYR A 428 10.26 -12.28 11.75
C TYR A 428 10.68 -10.86 11.36
N LEU A 429 11.49 -10.23 12.21
CA LEU A 429 12.11 -8.94 11.95
C LEU A 429 13.55 -9.21 11.57
N TYR A 430 13.98 -8.68 10.44
CA TYR A 430 15.33 -8.89 9.98
C TYR A 430 15.93 -7.65 9.32
N GLY A 431 17.25 -7.66 9.24
CA GLY A 431 17.99 -6.69 8.45
C GLY A 431 18.26 -5.39 9.19
N ASN A 432 19.29 -4.69 8.73
CA ASN A 432 19.79 -3.48 9.39
C ASN A 432 18.72 -2.38 9.43
N THR A 433 18.75 -1.58 10.49
CA THR A 433 17.91 -0.36 10.67
C THR A 433 16.41 -0.59 10.62
N THR A 434 15.96 -1.84 10.67
CA THR A 434 14.56 -2.22 10.81
C THR A 434 14.06 -1.94 12.23
N THR A 435 12.96 -1.19 12.33
CA THR A 435 12.29 -0.88 13.59
C THR A 435 10.81 -1.23 13.50
N VAL A 436 10.33 -2.01 14.46
CA VAL A 436 8.91 -2.22 14.71
C VAL A 436 8.57 -1.59 16.05
N THR A 437 7.48 -0.84 16.12
CA THR A 437 7.00 -0.19 17.34
C THR A 437 5.59 -0.65 17.64
N LEU A 438 5.40 -1.34 18.76
CA LEU A 438 4.06 -1.62 19.32
C LEU A 438 3.64 -0.43 20.19
N GLN A 439 2.53 0.20 19.81
CA GLN A 439 2.02 1.43 20.41
C GLN A 439 0.75 1.15 21.23
N LYS A 440 0.35 2.13 22.05
CA LYS A 440 -0.89 2.07 22.83
C LYS A 440 -2.10 1.72 21.97
N GLY A 441 -2.86 0.71 22.39
CA GLY A 441 -4.03 0.18 21.68
C GLY A 441 -3.70 -0.94 20.69
N GLY A 442 -2.41 -1.14 20.36
CA GLY A 442 -1.98 -2.19 19.46
C GLY A 442 -2.07 -3.58 20.08
N THR A 443 -2.43 -4.56 19.24
CA THR A 443 -2.34 -5.99 19.59
C THR A 443 -1.69 -6.78 18.47
N VAL A 444 -0.89 -7.77 18.84
CA VAL A 444 -0.25 -8.69 17.90
C VAL A 444 -0.52 -10.11 18.34
N SER A 445 -1.03 -10.92 17.43
CA SER A 445 -1.20 -12.36 17.59
C SER A 445 -0.24 -13.08 16.65
N SER A 446 0.67 -13.87 17.19
CA SER A 446 1.73 -14.56 16.43
C SER A 446 2.03 -15.90 17.06
N GLY A 447 2.57 -16.87 16.33
CA GLY A 447 3.13 -18.10 16.90
C GLY A 447 4.48 -17.88 17.60
N TYR A 448 5.42 -17.21 16.92
CA TYR A 448 6.79 -16.92 17.37
C TYR A 448 7.18 -15.49 16.99
N LEU A 449 8.11 -14.91 17.76
CA LEU A 449 8.78 -13.64 17.48
C LEU A 449 10.30 -13.85 17.42
N ASN A 450 10.91 -13.45 16.31
CA ASN A 450 12.36 -13.51 16.12
C ASN A 450 12.86 -12.18 15.53
N LEU A 451 13.89 -11.63 16.17
CA LEU A 451 14.54 -10.38 15.82
C LEU A 451 15.98 -10.66 15.41
N ALA A 452 16.32 -10.29 14.18
CA ALA A 452 17.68 -10.33 13.69
C ALA A 452 18.14 -9.02 13.09
N TYR A 453 19.25 -8.45 13.59
CA TYR A 453 19.76 -7.14 13.13
C TYR A 453 18.76 -5.97 13.24
N SER A 454 17.68 -6.16 13.99
CA SER A 454 16.49 -5.32 14.00
C SER A 454 16.06 -4.97 15.42
N THR A 455 15.24 -3.92 15.56
CA THR A 455 14.74 -3.44 16.84
C THR A 455 13.22 -3.61 16.95
N LEU A 456 12.75 -4.18 18.05
CA LEU A 456 11.36 -4.06 18.50
C LEU A 456 11.30 -3.10 19.68
N ILE A 457 10.44 -2.10 19.58
CA ILE A 457 10.11 -1.17 20.64
C ILE A 457 8.68 -1.44 21.10
N VAL A 458 8.52 -1.76 22.38
CA VAL A 458 7.23 -1.72 23.05
C VAL A 458 7.14 -0.35 23.73
N ASP A 459 6.30 0.52 23.18
CA ASP A 459 6.14 1.88 23.66
C ASP A 459 5.45 1.91 25.04
N LYS A 460 5.43 3.09 25.67
CA LYS A 460 4.73 3.32 26.93
C LYS A 460 3.22 3.13 26.78
N ASP A 461 2.56 2.82 27.89
CA ASP A 461 1.09 2.69 27.98
C ASP A 461 0.50 1.55 27.09
N VAL A 462 1.31 0.58 26.67
CA VAL A 462 0.86 -0.65 26.00
C VAL A 462 0.33 -1.63 27.05
N ALA A 463 -0.81 -2.25 26.78
CA ALA A 463 -1.47 -3.13 27.73
C ALA A 463 -0.71 -4.46 27.91
N GLU A 464 -0.83 -5.03 29.11
CA GLU A 464 -0.30 -6.37 29.41
C GLU A 464 -0.91 -7.41 28.47
N GLY A 465 -0.08 -8.34 27.98
CA GLY A 465 -0.51 -9.38 27.06
C GLY A 465 -0.96 -8.91 25.67
N SER A 466 -0.65 -7.66 25.28
CA SER A 466 -0.92 -7.13 23.93
C SER A 466 -0.20 -7.89 22.82
N TRP A 467 0.90 -8.59 23.11
CA TRP A 467 1.57 -9.48 22.16
C TRP A 467 1.42 -10.94 22.59
N ASN A 468 0.61 -11.69 21.83
CA ASN A 468 0.33 -13.09 22.10
C ASN A 468 1.21 -14.02 21.25
N LEU A 469 1.89 -14.97 21.91
CA LEU A 469 2.71 -16.04 21.32
C LEU A 469 1.96 -17.38 21.42
N ASN A 470 1.28 -17.77 20.33
CA ASN A 470 0.31 -18.86 20.28
C ASN A 470 0.89 -20.25 19.98
N SER A 471 2.22 -20.39 19.82
CA SER A 471 2.84 -21.69 19.47
C SER A 471 4.19 -21.87 20.15
N GLY A 472 4.98 -20.81 20.15
CA GLY A 472 6.13 -20.69 21.02
C GLY A 472 5.81 -19.89 22.27
N ASN A 473 6.83 -19.75 23.10
CA ASN A 473 6.84 -18.84 24.23
C ASN A 473 8.20 -18.15 24.32
N THR A 474 8.82 -17.89 23.16
CA THR A 474 10.16 -17.30 23.09
C THR A 474 10.12 -16.04 22.25
N VAL A 475 10.70 -14.97 22.79
CA VAL A 475 11.15 -13.80 22.03
C VAL A 475 12.62 -14.00 21.74
N LYS A 476 12.97 -14.28 20.49
CA LYS A 476 14.35 -14.60 20.09
C LYS A 476 15.08 -13.35 19.60
N LEU A 477 16.25 -13.09 20.16
CA LEU A 477 17.26 -12.13 19.69
C LEU A 477 18.36 -12.94 18.98
N ASP A 478 18.67 -12.61 17.73
CA ASP A 478 19.60 -13.39 16.91
C ASP A 478 20.42 -12.49 15.98
N ASN A 479 21.74 -12.53 16.09
CA ASN A 479 22.73 -11.73 15.38
C ASN A 479 22.89 -10.28 15.87
N LYS A 480 23.97 -9.66 15.35
CA LYS A 480 24.43 -8.33 15.71
C LYS A 480 23.31 -7.30 15.59
N LYS A 481 23.07 -6.55 16.67
CA LYS A 481 22.08 -5.45 16.81
C LYS A 481 20.62 -5.89 16.88
N ALA A 482 20.32 -7.16 17.16
CA ALA A 482 18.97 -7.53 17.59
C ALA A 482 18.66 -6.85 18.93
N ARG A 483 17.60 -6.03 19.01
CA ARG A 483 17.29 -5.22 20.18
C ARG A 483 15.81 -5.28 20.54
N LEU A 484 15.53 -5.56 21.81
CA LEU A 484 14.19 -5.48 22.39
C LEU A 484 14.16 -4.35 23.42
N VAL A 485 13.23 -3.41 23.26
CA VAL A 485 13.07 -2.25 24.15
C VAL A 485 11.69 -2.28 24.79
N LEU A 486 11.62 -2.23 26.12
CA LEU A 486 10.38 -2.43 26.88
C LEU A 486 10.07 -1.22 27.77
N HIS A 487 9.17 -0.35 27.31
CA HIS A 487 8.62 0.77 28.09
C HIS A 487 7.29 0.44 28.78
N SER A 488 6.71 -0.73 28.53
CA SER A 488 5.50 -1.24 29.19
C SER A 488 5.74 -2.62 29.80
N SER A 489 5.06 -2.89 30.92
CA SER A 489 5.23 -4.12 31.69
C SER A 489 4.44 -5.26 31.08
N ASN A 490 5.00 -6.46 31.11
CA ASN A 490 4.28 -7.73 30.89
C ASN A 490 3.47 -7.78 29.57
N VAL A 491 4.01 -7.19 28.50
CA VAL A 491 3.33 -7.05 27.21
C VAL A 491 3.24 -8.37 26.46
N PHE A 492 4.19 -9.28 26.66
CA PHE A 492 4.14 -10.60 26.04
C PHE A 492 3.33 -11.57 26.89
N LYS A 493 2.56 -12.41 26.22
CA LYS A 493 1.97 -13.62 26.82
C LYS A 493 2.16 -14.80 25.88
N SER A 494 2.04 -16.01 26.40
CA SER A 494 2.07 -17.21 25.58
C SER A 494 0.77 -18.00 25.71
N GLN A 495 0.64 -19.06 24.91
CA GLN A 495 -0.44 -20.04 25.09
C GLN A 495 -0.43 -20.73 26.48
N TYR A 496 0.67 -20.63 27.23
CA TYR A 496 0.82 -21.26 28.55
C TYR A 496 0.46 -20.34 29.73
N GLY A 497 0.33 -19.02 29.51
CA GLY A 497 0.11 -18.05 30.59
C GLY A 497 0.52 -16.62 30.21
N GLY A 498 0.74 -15.77 31.21
CA GLY A 498 1.24 -14.41 31.05
C GLY A 498 2.73 -14.39 30.72
N GLN A 499 3.38 -13.25 30.98
CA GLN A 499 4.78 -13.07 30.63
C GLN A 499 5.73 -13.96 31.44
N GLU A 500 5.31 -14.40 32.62
CA GLU A 500 6.01 -15.39 33.47
C GLU A 500 6.26 -16.73 32.76
N THR A 501 5.59 -16.97 31.63
CA THR A 501 5.77 -18.16 30.80
C THR A 501 6.68 -17.93 29.58
N VAL A 502 7.14 -16.70 29.35
CA VAL A 502 7.87 -16.28 28.16
C VAL A 502 9.39 -16.26 28.40
N TYR A 503 10.14 -16.87 27.49
CA TYR A 503 11.60 -16.84 27.45
C TYR A 503 12.12 -15.69 26.59
N ILE A 504 13.22 -15.09 27.01
CA ILE A 504 14.07 -14.30 26.11
C ILE A 504 15.20 -15.21 25.62
N GLY A 505 15.26 -15.46 24.32
CA GLY A 505 16.29 -16.32 23.71
C GLY A 505 17.40 -15.50 23.08
N ALA A 506 18.59 -15.49 23.67
CA ALA A 506 19.81 -14.88 23.14
C ALA A 506 20.58 -15.91 22.29
N ALA A 507 20.67 -15.69 20.96
CA ALA A 507 21.26 -16.66 20.04
C ALA A 507 22.73 -16.40 19.70
N LEU A 508 23.02 -15.52 18.75
CA LEU A 508 24.37 -15.26 18.22
C LEU A 508 24.62 -13.74 18.11
N GLY A 509 25.87 -13.31 18.18
CA GLY A 509 26.32 -11.92 18.08
C GLY A 509 25.88 -11.02 19.24
N ASP A 510 26.02 -9.72 19.02
CA ASP A 510 25.70 -8.69 20.01
C ASP A 510 24.19 -8.41 20.01
N MET A 511 23.53 -8.67 21.14
CA MET A 511 22.08 -8.54 21.34
C MET A 511 21.77 -7.63 22.51
N TYR A 512 20.61 -6.99 22.49
CA TYR A 512 20.27 -5.93 23.43
C TYR A 512 18.86 -6.15 23.99
N LEU A 513 18.74 -6.13 25.31
CA LEU A 513 17.48 -6.11 26.03
C LEU A 513 17.47 -4.87 26.92
N ASP A 514 16.57 -3.93 26.65
CA ASP A 514 16.43 -2.72 27.43
C ASP A 514 15.09 -2.72 28.15
N VAL A 515 15.13 -2.61 29.48
CA VAL A 515 13.93 -2.55 30.31
C VAL A 515 13.82 -1.21 31.02
N TYR A 516 12.68 -0.56 30.81
CA TYR A 516 12.33 0.73 31.42
C TYR A 516 11.18 0.62 32.41
N THR A 517 10.69 -0.59 32.66
CA THR A 517 9.64 -0.89 33.64
C THR A 517 9.79 -2.31 34.13
N ASN A 518 9.09 -2.65 35.22
CA ASN A 518 9.14 -3.97 35.83
C ASN A 518 8.68 -5.06 34.85
N GLN A 519 9.36 -6.21 34.87
CA GLN A 519 9.10 -7.34 33.98
C GLN A 519 9.02 -8.64 34.77
N ASP A 520 8.15 -9.55 34.33
CA ASP A 520 8.09 -10.93 34.79
C ASP A 520 8.34 -11.84 33.58
N PHE A 521 9.43 -12.60 33.57
CA PHE A 521 9.77 -13.51 32.49
C PHE A 521 9.95 -14.92 33.04
N LYS A 522 9.81 -15.93 32.18
CA LYS A 522 10.18 -17.28 32.59
C LYS A 522 11.67 -17.41 32.81
N SER A 523 12.47 -17.03 31.81
CA SER A 523 13.93 -17.16 31.84
C SER A 523 14.61 -16.44 30.68
N LEU A 524 15.86 -16.04 30.88
CA LEU A 524 16.81 -15.72 29.81
C LEU A 524 17.48 -17.03 29.36
N ARG A 525 17.60 -17.27 28.05
CA ARG A 525 18.23 -18.49 27.52
C ARG A 525 19.24 -18.17 26.46
N PHE A 526 20.44 -18.74 26.59
CA PHE A 526 21.47 -18.68 25.57
C PHE A 526 21.39 -19.90 24.65
N SER A 527 21.50 -19.68 23.35
CA SER A 527 21.58 -20.74 22.36
C SER A 527 22.88 -21.53 22.50
N ASN A 528 22.79 -22.85 22.36
CA ASN A 528 23.94 -23.76 22.30
C ASN A 528 24.31 -24.14 20.86
N ASN A 529 23.69 -23.51 19.85
CA ASN A 529 23.97 -23.84 18.46
C ASN A 529 25.44 -23.57 18.13
N THR A 530 26.10 -24.53 17.48
CA THR A 530 27.39 -24.35 16.81
C THR A 530 27.27 -23.27 15.74
N THR A 531 28.36 -22.56 15.46
CA THR A 531 28.40 -21.51 14.44
C THR A 531 27.80 -21.97 13.11
N ARG A 532 27.17 -21.03 12.37
CA ARG A 532 26.68 -21.33 11.02
C ARG A 532 27.88 -21.52 10.10
N PRO A 533 27.84 -22.49 9.16
CA PRO A 533 28.91 -22.66 8.18
C PRO A 533 29.18 -21.34 7.45
N ASN A 534 30.43 -20.87 7.47
CA ASN A 534 30.93 -19.62 6.85
C ASN A 534 30.62 -18.30 7.57
N GLU A 535 30.11 -18.30 8.81
CA GLU A 535 29.98 -17.09 9.63
C GLU A 535 31.12 -16.98 10.67
N ASN A 536 31.78 -15.82 10.73
CA ASN A 536 32.86 -15.52 11.70
C ASN A 536 32.32 -15.01 13.06
N VAL A 537 31.07 -15.33 13.43
CA VAL A 537 30.44 -14.85 14.67
C VAL A 537 30.45 -15.98 15.71
N TYR A 538 31.39 -15.89 16.65
CA TYR A 538 31.64 -16.90 17.68
C TYR A 538 31.18 -16.46 19.08
N THR A 539 30.42 -15.39 19.20
CA THR A 539 29.96 -14.86 20.49
C THR A 539 28.44 -14.74 20.55
N SER A 540 27.90 -14.75 21.78
CA SER A 540 26.51 -14.51 22.13
C SER A 540 26.52 -13.55 23.31
N ASP A 541 26.62 -12.26 22.99
CA ASP A 541 26.77 -11.21 23.98
C ASP A 541 25.41 -10.54 24.18
N LEU A 542 24.78 -10.76 25.32
CA LEU A 542 23.53 -10.11 25.68
C LEU A 542 23.82 -8.89 26.57
N TYR A 543 23.63 -7.71 26.03
CA TYR A 543 23.61 -6.45 26.76
C TYR A 543 22.23 -6.25 27.38
N PHE A 544 22.15 -6.24 28.71
CA PHE A 544 20.91 -6.08 29.46
C PHE A 544 20.94 -4.74 30.20
N TYR A 545 20.25 -3.76 29.64
CA TYR A 545 20.08 -2.43 30.23
C TYR A 545 18.86 -2.38 31.16
N ILE A 546 19.04 -1.84 32.37
CA ILE A 546 18.00 -1.70 33.39
C ILE A 546 17.91 -0.23 33.83
N ASP A 547 16.83 0.44 33.40
CA ASP A 547 16.57 1.83 33.77
C ASP A 547 16.46 2.02 35.30
N PRO A 548 16.90 3.16 35.87
CA PRO A 548 16.79 3.45 37.30
C PRO A 548 15.38 3.35 37.90
N SER A 549 14.33 3.54 37.10
CA SER A 549 12.93 3.41 37.54
C SER A 549 12.48 1.96 37.76
N VAL A 550 13.20 0.99 37.21
CA VAL A 550 12.89 -0.44 37.39
C VAL A 550 13.23 -0.86 38.81
N THR A 551 12.22 -1.41 39.50
CA THR A 551 12.31 -1.85 40.90
C THR A 551 12.29 -3.36 41.04
N SER A 552 11.75 -4.08 40.04
CA SER A 552 11.70 -5.54 40.06
C SER A 552 11.73 -6.13 38.66
N ILE A 553 12.58 -7.13 38.49
CA ILE A 553 12.56 -8.07 37.36
C ILE A 553 12.50 -9.46 37.97
N THR A 554 11.50 -10.25 37.60
CA THR A 554 11.32 -11.62 38.07
C THR A 554 11.64 -12.61 36.98
N PHE A 555 12.35 -13.67 37.36
CA PHE A 555 12.58 -14.86 36.55
C PHE A 555 12.15 -16.12 37.31
N GLU A 556 11.43 -17.03 36.66
CA GLU A 556 11.19 -18.38 37.23
C GLU A 556 12.53 -19.13 37.35
N THR A 557 13.35 -19.08 36.29
CA THR A 557 14.75 -19.53 36.27
C THR A 557 15.59 -18.49 35.53
N PHE A 558 16.86 -18.31 35.88
CA PHE A 558 17.63 -17.18 35.34
C PHE A 558 18.12 -17.44 33.90
N ALA A 559 19.02 -18.40 33.75
CA ALA A 559 19.65 -18.85 32.51
C ALA A 559 19.14 -20.23 32.04
N ASN A 560 18.36 -20.96 32.85
CA ASN A 560 17.88 -22.31 32.58
C ASN A 560 19.01 -23.28 32.17
N ASP A 561 20.10 -23.29 32.95
CA ASP A 561 21.32 -24.07 32.69
C ASP A 561 21.96 -23.83 31.30
N THR A 562 21.77 -22.64 30.71
CA THR A 562 22.35 -22.29 29.39
C THR A 562 23.54 -21.34 29.45
N LEU A 563 23.79 -20.65 30.57
CA LEU A 563 24.90 -19.70 30.72
C LEU A 563 26.16 -20.40 31.26
N TRP A 564 26.80 -21.16 30.36
CA TRP A 564 28.08 -21.82 30.56
C TRP A 564 28.69 -22.14 29.18
N ASN A 565 30.01 -22.25 29.10
CA ASN A 565 30.73 -22.63 27.89
C ASN A 565 31.31 -24.05 28.05
N ASP A 566 31.03 -24.96 27.12
CA ASP A 566 31.72 -26.26 27.07
C ASP A 566 33.08 -26.07 26.42
N THR A 567 34.13 -26.07 27.25
CA THR A 567 35.50 -25.84 26.78
C THR A 567 36.09 -27.04 26.03
N THR A 568 35.35 -28.15 25.87
CA THR A 568 35.83 -29.35 25.17
C THR A 568 35.51 -29.38 23.68
N LEU A 569 34.74 -28.40 23.18
CA LEU A 569 34.30 -28.32 21.79
C LEU A 569 34.85 -27.04 21.15
N GLU A 570 35.60 -27.20 20.05
CA GLU A 570 36.33 -26.09 19.39
C GLU A 570 35.42 -25.04 18.71
N ASP A 571 34.16 -25.39 18.42
CA ASP A 571 33.21 -24.56 17.65
C ASP A 571 32.03 -24.00 18.47
N ILE A 572 32.18 -23.86 19.79
CA ILE A 572 31.10 -23.34 20.64
C ILE A 572 31.09 -21.82 20.69
N CYS A 573 29.88 -21.28 20.57
CA CYS A 573 29.58 -19.88 20.77
C CYS A 573 29.89 -19.45 22.22
N GLN A 574 30.81 -18.50 22.40
CA GLN A 574 31.16 -17.93 23.70
C GLN A 574 30.05 -16.99 24.17
N LYS A 575 29.51 -17.24 25.37
CA LYS A 575 28.37 -16.49 25.90
C LYS A 575 28.83 -15.46 26.92
N HIS A 576 28.25 -14.26 26.87
CA HIS A 576 28.38 -13.27 27.93
C HIS A 576 27.05 -12.58 28.21
N LEU A 577 26.80 -12.30 29.49
CA LEU A 577 25.71 -11.45 29.96
C LEU A 577 26.33 -10.17 30.54
N ILE A 578 25.99 -9.03 29.95
CA ILE A 578 26.59 -7.74 30.29
C ILE A 578 25.49 -6.82 30.79
N PHE A 579 25.54 -6.46 32.07
CA PHE A 579 24.55 -5.56 32.65
C PHE A 579 24.96 -4.09 32.53
N ASP A 580 24.00 -3.25 32.16
CA ASP A 580 24.07 -1.80 32.30
C ASP A 580 22.96 -1.34 33.27
N GLY A 581 23.34 -0.58 34.30
CA GLY A 581 22.42 -0.15 35.36
C GLY A 581 22.09 -1.21 36.43
N PHE A 582 22.91 -2.26 36.60
CA PHE A 582 22.70 -3.28 37.64
C PHE A 582 22.62 -2.69 39.06
N ARG A 583 21.73 -3.25 39.88
CA ARG A 583 21.54 -2.91 41.30
C ARG A 583 21.12 -4.16 42.08
N ASN A 584 21.70 -4.38 43.26
CA ASN A 584 21.30 -5.45 44.16
C ASN A 584 19.80 -5.34 44.52
N GLY A 585 19.10 -6.48 44.61
CA GLY A 585 17.70 -6.55 45.01
C GLY A 585 16.67 -6.28 43.91
N VAL A 586 17.09 -5.99 42.68
CA VAL A 586 16.17 -5.75 41.55
C VAL A 586 15.80 -7.03 40.82
N ILE A 587 16.74 -7.96 40.62
CA ILE A 587 16.52 -9.19 39.86
C ILE A 587 16.28 -10.35 40.83
N TYR A 588 15.04 -10.83 40.87
CA TYR A 588 14.61 -11.99 41.66
C TYR A 588 14.51 -13.24 40.78
N ILE A 589 14.96 -14.38 41.31
CA ILE A 589 15.01 -15.67 40.61
C ILE A 589 14.37 -16.71 41.51
N GLU A 590 13.19 -17.21 41.14
CA GLU A 590 12.41 -18.11 41.97
C GLU A 590 13.12 -19.46 42.20
N ASN A 591 13.64 -20.04 41.11
CA ASN A 591 14.36 -21.30 41.10
C ASN A 591 15.74 -21.11 40.47
N PRO A 592 16.77 -20.76 41.25
CA PRO A 592 18.12 -20.56 40.74
C PRO A 592 18.66 -21.82 40.04
N ASP A 593 19.30 -21.61 38.89
CA ASP A 593 19.82 -22.72 38.09
C ASP A 593 20.97 -23.45 38.77
N SER A 594 21.11 -24.74 38.43
CA SER A 594 22.19 -25.58 38.96
C SER A 594 23.54 -25.32 38.30
N LYS A 595 23.54 -24.75 37.08
CA LYS A 595 24.71 -24.49 36.25
C LYS A 595 24.70 -23.06 35.72
N ILE A 596 25.19 -22.14 36.53
CA ILE A 596 25.52 -20.77 36.11
C ILE A 596 27.03 -20.59 36.25
N ASP A 597 27.70 -20.25 35.15
CA ASP A 597 29.07 -19.75 35.20
C ASP A 597 29.04 -18.23 35.36
N TYR A 598 29.13 -17.76 36.61
CA TYR A 598 29.13 -16.32 36.93
C TYR A 598 30.32 -15.56 36.35
N SER A 599 31.39 -16.25 35.92
CA SER A 599 32.51 -15.58 35.24
C SER A 599 32.11 -15.01 33.87
N LEU A 600 30.98 -15.46 33.33
CA LEU A 600 30.39 -14.97 32.08
C LEU A 600 29.45 -13.77 32.29
N ILE A 601 29.28 -13.32 33.53
CA ILE A 601 28.46 -12.15 33.89
C ILE A 601 29.38 -10.98 34.21
N SER A 602 29.11 -9.83 33.62
CA SER A 602 29.87 -8.61 33.85
C SER A 602 28.97 -7.37 33.93
N SER A 603 29.50 -6.27 34.46
CA SER A 603 28.89 -4.95 34.35
C SER A 603 29.59 -4.15 33.25
N LEU A 604 28.83 -3.39 32.46
CA LEU A 604 29.33 -2.66 31.29
C LEU A 604 30.47 -1.70 31.64
N ASN A 605 30.34 -0.98 32.76
CA ASN A 605 31.34 -0.01 33.23
C ASN A 605 32.34 -0.61 34.23
N GLY A 606 32.16 -1.86 34.66
CA GLY A 606 33.01 -2.50 35.67
C GLY A 606 32.67 -2.16 37.13
N ASP A 607 31.57 -1.45 37.37
CA ASP A 607 31.14 -1.00 38.71
C ASP A 607 30.74 -2.15 39.66
N TRP A 608 30.45 -3.33 39.10
CA TRP A 608 30.00 -4.51 39.84
C TRP A 608 30.80 -5.75 39.45
N VAL A 609 31.22 -6.53 40.46
CA VAL A 609 32.00 -7.76 40.34
C VAL A 609 31.50 -8.87 41.28
N ASN A 610 32.01 -10.10 41.13
CA ASN A 610 31.65 -11.25 41.98
C ASN A 610 30.14 -11.55 42.02
N PHE A 611 29.51 -11.62 40.84
CA PHE A 611 28.11 -11.97 40.69
C PHE A 611 27.80 -13.35 41.29
N ARG A 612 26.66 -13.47 41.98
CA ARG A 612 26.18 -14.70 42.62
C ARG A 612 24.70 -14.60 42.99
N ILE A 613 24.10 -15.72 43.41
CA ILE A 613 22.74 -15.72 43.96
C ILE A 613 22.79 -15.77 45.49
N GLU A 614 22.11 -14.83 46.13
CA GLU A 614 21.87 -14.79 47.59
C GLU A 614 20.39 -14.54 47.85
N ASP A 615 19.76 -15.38 48.68
CA ASP A 615 18.33 -15.28 49.02
C ASP A 615 17.41 -15.12 47.79
N ASN A 616 17.69 -15.89 46.73
CA ASN A 616 16.98 -15.84 45.44
C ASN A 616 17.14 -14.53 44.65
N TYR A 617 18.07 -13.64 45.01
CA TYR A 617 18.40 -12.45 44.23
C TYR A 617 19.75 -12.59 43.54
N LEU A 618 19.86 -12.08 42.31
CA LEU A 618 21.16 -11.84 41.70
C LEU A 618 21.80 -10.64 42.39
N VAL A 619 22.97 -10.86 42.98
CA VAL A 619 23.74 -9.85 43.70
C VAL A 619 25.17 -9.80 43.22
N ALA A 620 25.83 -8.66 43.43
CA ALA A 620 27.24 -8.43 43.15
C ALA A 620 27.86 -7.49 44.18
N ASP A 621 29.19 -7.48 44.23
CA ASP A 621 29.98 -6.56 45.03
C ASP A 621 30.18 -5.26 44.25
N TYR A 622 29.81 -4.14 44.85
CA TYR A 622 30.01 -2.80 44.27
C TYR A 622 31.47 -2.37 44.42
N ILE A 623 32.07 -1.89 43.33
CA ILE A 623 33.37 -1.22 43.34
C ILE A 623 33.10 0.30 43.39
N PRO A 624 33.33 0.96 44.54
CA PRO A 624 33.12 2.39 44.65
C PRO A 624 34.02 3.16 43.69
N GLU A 625 33.49 4.20 43.06
CA GLU A 625 34.35 5.08 42.27
C GLU A 625 35.44 5.70 43.16
N PRO A 626 36.66 5.94 42.63
CA PRO A 626 37.73 6.58 43.39
C PRO A 626 37.32 7.91 44.05
N ALA A 627 36.37 8.63 43.44
CA ALA A 627 35.80 9.87 43.97
C ALA A 627 34.93 9.64 45.22
N GLU A 628 34.16 8.56 45.28
CA GLU A 628 33.37 8.19 46.45
C GLU A 628 34.27 7.77 47.61
N PHE A 629 35.35 7.03 47.30
CA PHE A 629 36.37 6.66 48.29
C PHE A 629 37.05 7.91 48.86
N ALA A 630 37.39 8.87 48.00
CA ALA A 630 37.94 10.16 48.42
C ALA A 630 36.95 11.00 49.24
N ALA A 631 35.66 10.98 48.90
CA ALA A 631 34.61 11.66 49.66
C ALA A 631 34.42 11.06 51.07
N LEU A 632 34.44 9.73 51.19
CA LEU A 632 34.36 9.03 52.47
C LEU A 632 35.56 9.39 53.37
N PHE A 633 36.77 9.39 52.82
CA PHE A 633 37.96 9.85 53.55
C PHE A 633 37.92 11.35 53.87
N GLY A 634 37.36 12.18 52.99
CA GLY A 634 37.14 13.60 53.24
C GLY A 634 36.19 13.83 54.43
N ILE A 635 35.07 13.10 54.48
CA ILE A 635 34.11 13.14 55.61
C ILE A 635 34.77 12.63 56.89
N LEU A 636 35.53 11.53 56.83
CA LEU A 636 36.27 10.99 57.98
C LEU A 636 37.30 12.01 58.49
N ALA A 637 38.05 12.64 57.59
CA ALA A 637 39.05 13.66 57.93
C ALA A 637 38.39 14.90 58.55
N LEU A 638 37.22 15.32 58.03
CA LEU A 638 36.43 16.41 58.60
C LEU A 638 35.93 16.05 60.01
N GLY A 639 35.41 14.82 60.20
CA GLY A 639 34.97 14.31 61.49
C GLY A 639 36.09 14.24 62.52
N LEU A 640 37.27 13.76 62.12
CA LEU A 640 38.48 13.73 62.96
C LEU A 640 38.97 15.15 63.31
N ALA A 641 38.96 16.07 62.35
CA ALA A 641 39.33 17.46 62.57
C ALA A 641 38.37 18.18 63.55
N LEU A 642 37.06 17.93 63.43
CA LEU A 642 36.04 18.46 64.34
C LEU A 642 36.14 17.85 65.75
N CYS A 643 36.44 16.55 65.87
CA CYS A 643 36.67 15.91 67.18
C CYS A 643 37.94 16.43 67.86
N ARG A 644 38.98 16.77 67.10
CA ARG A 644 40.22 17.34 67.62
C ARG A 644 40.05 18.77 68.14
N LYS A 645 39.05 19.52 67.63
CA LYS A 645 38.74 20.90 68.05
C LYS A 645 37.86 20.99 69.31
N ARG A 646 37.36 19.86 69.82
CA ARG A 646 36.54 19.75 71.05
C ARG A 646 37.32 19.26 72.27
N LYS A 647 38.66 19.22 72.21
CA LYS A 647 39.53 19.07 73.39
C LYS A 647 40.15 20.40 73.77
#